data_AF-A0A328VHT5-F1
#
_entry.id   AF-A0A328VHT5-F1
#
_cell.length_a   1.000
_cell.length_b   1.000
_cell.length_c   1.000
_cell.angle_alpha   90.00
_cell.angle_beta   90.00
_cell.angle_gamma   90.00
#
_symmetry.space_group_name_H-M   'P 1'
#
loop_
_entity.id
_entity.type
_entity.pdbx_description
1 polymer ?
#
loop_
_entity_poly.entity_id
_entity_poly.type
_entity_poly.pdbx_seq_one_letter_code
_entity_poly.pdbx_strand_id
1 'polypeptide(L)'
;MATDELLPPACAFAVSVLAEYEQDPEAVPEEAVEAARQHMASCPRCKEASAASGPKRKKKKVRRLSPVEPLAASEGNEAAVAAPALASAESFQVAPPVSQPPAGPGFSSPSPGPEAPEQTIRIAPPSAGDGLIDCQQCRQLLPEYAEAMDSGQNVALLYPEVQAHLLVCDTGCLVLLDLFRQEAKANRKYRRRPVRDPFRVMWWQMSGFFRGGLVPISPRALAFGTLILILLLTSLTAFLAIRWDDARYYHPPNTHLLPTPDGIGLSDGLKVFDACNAAGYQDKRQAAQAMQAGNSKKADALLAAAVEISDTTGCNSAEAAIYREDLRVRLSGHPYGIIVVSFDSGPGVADPQGGTDRHILYAAYTQELVGAYISQEQYNSAQMKIPGAPLLYLVLANTTGEEEGALQIANAVATLNAQGNFGDFGLQVTGRPPILAVLGLAPSRLTEVVLPVLCRAGVPLLAPTASGLFIIDLLSQTSLYRHCTPGFAFIRFSADDSAQSRAGADYAYNELGARNVAIFYDPSNPSSSSSAHYFSQYFTAHRHTRIVAQETAVASGLLDANGRPQASRDDLLAGLKDALQAQPRPDLIFAPLLSNDVMTLAEAIAQLPRNQQPILLIGGEFVQPTAIQKLVPWVRQNQLTLPRIYVTVSSAARPPSGDSPWPKQFYAAFCTLFASPGSFCSGAAALDQGALLFGDAVEMVALSLGPDQQSEQQAQSSQGQAQASPGFPTPAQLVQRISNQNFNGVSGPIALHLWDNVLVTSTRAAPAILVLQQDGSIQIAQ
;
A
#
# COMPACT_ATOMS: atom_id res chain seq x y z
N MET A 1 0.82 -27.93 38.27
CA MET A 1 0.58 -27.22 36.99
C MET A 1 -0.85 -26.76 37.04
N ALA A 2 -1.06 -25.49 37.40
CA ALA A 2 -2.39 -24.87 37.36
C ALA A 2 -2.56 -24.31 35.95
N THR A 3 -3.71 -24.54 35.35
CA THR A 3 -4.14 -23.98 34.07
C THR A 3 -4.18 -22.46 34.18
N ASP A 4 -3.32 -21.77 33.44
CA ASP A 4 -3.41 -20.32 33.25
C ASP A 4 -4.69 -20.04 32.45
N GLU A 5 -5.77 -19.69 33.15
CA GLU A 5 -6.94 -19.11 32.51
C GLU A 5 -6.54 -17.74 31.94
N LEU A 6 -6.42 -17.69 30.61
CA LEU A 6 -6.22 -16.46 29.85
C LEU A 6 -7.34 -15.48 30.19
N LEU A 7 -6.95 -14.30 30.69
CA LEU A 7 -7.88 -13.18 30.89
C LEU A 7 -8.54 -12.84 29.55
N PRO A 8 -9.84 -12.45 29.55
CA PRO A 8 -10.47 -11.86 28.38
C PRO A 8 -9.62 -10.68 27.87
N PRO A 9 -9.50 -10.47 26.55
CA PRO A 9 -8.61 -9.46 25.96
C PRO A 9 -8.78 -8.06 26.55
N ALA A 10 -10.01 -7.65 26.86
CA ALA A 10 -10.29 -6.36 27.49
C ALA A 10 -9.79 -6.24 28.94
N CYS A 11 -9.80 -7.33 29.72
CA CYS A 11 -9.19 -7.36 31.05
C CYS A 11 -7.66 -7.35 30.95
N ALA A 12 -7.08 -8.11 30.01
CA ALA A 12 -5.64 -8.14 29.79
C ALA A 12 -5.11 -6.76 29.37
N PHE A 13 -5.82 -6.09 28.46
CA PHE A 13 -5.53 -4.71 28.05
C PHE A 13 -5.62 -3.74 29.22
N ALA A 14 -6.72 -3.76 30.00
CA ALA A 14 -6.88 -2.86 31.14
C ALA A 14 -5.80 -3.07 32.22
N VAL A 15 -5.38 -4.32 32.47
CA VAL A 15 -4.29 -4.63 33.41
C VAL A 15 -2.95 -4.12 32.87
N SER A 16 -2.66 -4.29 31.57
CA SER A 16 -1.43 -3.81 30.93
C SER A 16 -1.33 -2.29 30.98
N VAL A 17 -2.40 -1.58 30.61
CA VAL A 17 -2.47 -0.12 30.63
C VAL A 17 -2.23 0.45 32.03
N LEU A 18 -2.82 -0.16 33.07
CA LEU A 18 -2.61 0.28 34.45
C LEU A 18 -1.23 -0.09 34.99
N ALA A 19 -0.67 -1.22 34.58
CA ALA A 19 0.68 -1.64 34.97
C ALA A 19 1.77 -0.76 34.33
N GLU A 20 1.55 -0.31 33.09
CA GLU A 20 2.43 0.60 32.38
C GLU A 20 2.32 2.03 32.92
N TYR A 21 1.12 2.50 33.25
CA TYR A 21 0.92 3.78 33.94
C TYR A 21 1.55 3.82 35.34
N GLU A 22 1.60 2.69 36.07
CA GLU A 22 2.35 2.59 37.33
C GLU A 22 3.87 2.68 37.15
N GLN A 23 4.39 2.30 35.97
CA GLN A 23 5.83 2.33 35.66
C GLN A 23 6.27 3.66 35.06
N ASP A 24 5.46 4.23 34.16
CA ASP A 24 5.69 5.50 33.50
C ASP A 24 4.35 6.22 33.20
N PRO A 25 3.96 7.19 34.04
CA PRO A 25 2.70 7.91 33.88
C PRO A 25 2.61 8.76 32.60
N GLU A 26 3.74 9.10 31.98
CA GLU A 26 3.78 9.92 30.75
C GLU A 26 3.62 9.07 29.48
N ALA A 27 3.87 7.76 29.56
CA ALA A 27 3.79 6.83 28.43
C ALA A 27 2.35 6.39 28.10
N VAL A 28 1.39 6.62 29.00
CA VAL A 28 -0.01 6.19 28.84
C VAL A 28 -0.95 7.40 28.90
N PRO A 29 -1.76 7.65 27.85
CA PRO A 29 -2.75 8.75 27.87
C PRO A 29 -3.73 8.62 29.04
N GLU A 30 -4.06 9.73 29.71
CA GLU A 30 -5.00 9.74 30.85
C GLU A 30 -6.36 9.12 30.50
N GLU A 31 -6.83 9.27 29.26
CA GLU A 31 -8.10 8.68 28.80
C GLU A 31 -8.04 7.15 28.74
N ALA A 32 -6.89 6.57 28.38
CA ALA A 32 -6.69 5.12 28.38
C ALA A 32 -6.65 4.57 29.82
N VAL A 33 -6.07 5.33 30.75
CA VAL A 33 -6.06 5.00 32.18
C VAL A 33 -7.47 5.07 32.76
N GLU A 34 -8.26 6.08 32.41
CA GLU A 34 -9.65 6.21 32.86
C GLU A 34 -10.54 5.10 32.30
N ALA A 35 -10.43 4.80 31.01
CA ALA A 35 -11.14 3.69 30.38
C ALA A 35 -10.76 2.33 30.98
N ALA A 36 -9.47 2.09 31.24
CA ALA A 36 -8.99 0.88 31.90
C ALA A 36 -9.51 0.77 33.34
N ARG A 37 -9.51 1.87 34.13
CA ARG A 37 -10.09 1.90 35.48
C ARG A 37 -11.60 1.64 35.46
N GLN A 38 -12.32 2.25 34.53
CA GLN A 38 -13.77 2.07 34.38
C GLN A 38 -14.11 0.64 33.94
N HIS A 39 -13.31 0.04 33.05
CA HIS A 39 -13.46 -1.36 32.66
C HIS A 39 -13.19 -2.31 33.82
N MET A 40 -12.10 -2.10 34.58
CA MET A 40 -11.79 -2.87 35.79
C MET A 40 -12.88 -2.74 36.87
N ALA A 41 -13.56 -1.59 36.95
CA ALA A 41 -14.64 -1.34 37.91
C ALA A 41 -16.01 -1.90 37.48
N SER A 42 -16.27 -2.04 36.18
CA SER A 42 -17.56 -2.49 35.63
C SER A 42 -17.59 -3.96 35.21
N CYS A 43 -16.45 -4.54 34.80
CA CYS A 43 -16.36 -5.92 34.35
C CYS A 43 -16.27 -6.91 35.54
N PRO A 44 -17.21 -7.86 35.69
CA PRO A 44 -17.19 -8.85 36.78
C PRO A 44 -15.95 -9.73 36.76
N ARG A 45 -15.49 -10.14 35.55
CA ARG A 45 -14.32 -11.01 35.38
C ARG A 45 -12.99 -10.34 35.75
N CYS A 46 -12.85 -9.04 35.53
CA CYS A 46 -11.59 -8.36 35.89
C CYS A 46 -11.51 -8.08 37.41
N LYS A 47 -12.64 -7.96 38.12
CA LYS A 47 -12.66 -7.79 39.58
C LYS A 47 -12.08 -9.00 40.32
N GLU A 48 -12.37 -10.20 39.84
CA GLU A 48 -11.87 -11.45 40.42
C GLU A 48 -10.35 -11.59 40.22
N ALA A 49 -9.82 -11.14 39.09
CA ALA A 49 -8.39 -11.17 38.77
C ALA A 49 -7.55 -10.22 39.65
N SER A 50 -8.07 -9.03 39.98
CA SER A 50 -7.36 -8.03 40.80
C SER A 50 -7.14 -8.52 42.24
N ALA A 51 -8.09 -9.29 42.78
CA ALA A 51 -8.02 -9.88 44.12
C ALA A 51 -6.97 -11.01 44.25
N ALA A 52 -6.54 -11.61 43.14
CA ALA A 52 -5.59 -12.73 43.13
C ALA A 52 -4.11 -12.30 43.16
N SER A 53 -3.81 -11.00 43.01
CA SER A 53 -2.43 -10.50 43.04
C SER A 53 -1.92 -10.30 44.48
N GLY A 54 -1.18 -11.28 45.00
CA GLY A 54 -0.54 -11.22 46.32
C GLY A 54 0.58 -10.16 46.45
N PRO A 55 1.08 -9.88 47.67
CA PRO A 55 1.86 -8.67 47.96
C PRO A 55 3.25 -8.63 47.29
N LYS A 56 3.60 -7.44 46.78
CA LYS A 56 4.84 -7.09 46.06
C LYS A 56 6.12 -7.56 46.82
N ARG A 57 6.93 -8.43 46.20
CA ARG A 57 8.25 -8.86 46.70
C ARG A 57 9.27 -7.70 46.65
N LYS A 58 9.92 -7.43 47.78
CA LYS A 58 10.96 -6.37 47.94
C LYS A 58 12.23 -6.71 47.15
N LYS A 59 12.77 -5.71 46.43
CA LYS A 59 14.03 -5.76 45.66
C LYS A 59 15.24 -6.08 46.57
N LYS A 60 15.99 -7.13 46.24
CA LYS A 60 17.25 -7.52 46.89
C LYS A 60 18.43 -6.86 46.15
N LYS A 61 19.26 -6.13 46.91
CA LYS A 61 20.42 -5.36 46.44
C LYS A 61 21.54 -6.30 45.97
N VAL A 62 22.04 -6.09 44.75
CA VAL A 62 23.10 -6.89 44.12
C VAL A 62 24.47 -6.59 44.74
N ARG A 63 25.18 -7.63 45.16
CA ARG A 63 26.55 -7.60 45.69
C ARG A 63 27.53 -8.01 44.58
N ARG A 64 28.53 -7.17 44.30
CA ARG A 64 29.65 -7.47 43.39
C ARG A 64 30.46 -8.67 43.90
N LEU A 65 30.87 -9.55 42.98
CA LEU A 65 31.98 -10.49 43.17
C LEU A 65 32.92 -10.43 41.95
N SER A 66 34.21 -10.44 42.27
CA SER A 66 35.39 -10.45 41.40
C SER A 66 35.69 -11.88 40.89
N PRO A 67 36.67 -12.07 39.97
CA PRO A 67 36.65 -13.10 38.92
C PRO A 67 37.20 -14.45 39.38
N VAL A 68 36.79 -15.52 38.70
CA VAL A 68 37.43 -16.85 38.77
C VAL A 68 37.71 -17.34 37.36
N GLU A 69 38.95 -17.80 37.19
CA GLU A 69 39.59 -18.41 36.02
C GLU A 69 39.05 -19.82 35.68
N PRO A 70 39.42 -20.39 34.50
CA PRO A 70 38.59 -21.34 33.76
C PRO A 70 38.90 -22.81 34.07
N LEU A 71 37.90 -23.67 33.85
CA LEU A 71 38.11 -25.12 33.72
C LEU A 71 37.41 -25.71 32.49
N ALA A 72 38.23 -26.51 31.82
CA ALA A 72 38.07 -27.43 30.70
C ALA A 72 36.74 -28.21 30.54
N ALA A 73 36.38 -28.37 29.26
CA ALA A 73 35.95 -29.57 28.55
C ALA A 73 35.13 -30.66 29.26
N SER A 74 33.95 -30.97 28.68
CA SER A 74 33.57 -32.35 28.40
C SER A 74 32.62 -32.45 27.19
N GLU A 75 32.93 -33.43 26.35
CA GLU A 75 32.18 -33.93 25.20
C GLU A 75 30.80 -34.51 25.59
N GLY A 76 29.92 -34.68 24.59
CA GLY A 76 29.07 -35.88 24.54
C GLY A 76 27.57 -35.70 24.29
N ASN A 77 27.18 -36.12 23.09
CA ASN A 77 25.97 -36.88 22.72
C ASN A 77 24.69 -36.20 22.20
N GLU A 78 24.46 -36.55 20.93
CA GLU A 78 23.21 -36.67 20.18
C GLU A 78 22.05 -37.31 20.97
N ALA A 79 20.83 -36.83 20.69
CA ALA A 79 19.67 -37.70 20.48
C ALA A 79 18.56 -36.94 19.75
N ALA A 80 18.21 -37.43 18.56
CA ALA A 80 17.02 -37.08 17.82
C ALA A 80 15.75 -37.54 18.55
N VAL A 81 14.68 -36.73 18.53
CA VAL A 81 13.33 -37.19 18.86
C VAL A 81 12.30 -36.58 17.90
N ALA A 82 11.46 -37.47 17.42
CA ALA A 82 10.44 -37.35 16.40
C ALA A 82 9.27 -36.42 16.76
N ALA A 83 8.64 -35.90 15.70
CA ALA A 83 7.35 -35.22 15.71
C ALA A 83 6.18 -36.20 15.90
N PRO A 84 5.04 -35.75 16.47
CA PRO A 84 3.76 -36.38 16.24
C PRO A 84 2.82 -35.51 15.39
N ALA A 85 2.15 -36.18 14.46
CA ALA A 85 1.01 -35.70 13.70
C ALA A 85 -0.28 -35.73 14.56
N LEU A 86 -1.16 -34.75 14.36
CA LEU A 86 -2.57 -34.72 14.80
C LEU A 86 -3.34 -33.96 13.71
N ALA A 87 -4.15 -34.64 12.90
CA ALA A 87 -5.52 -35.10 13.16
C ALA A 87 -6.57 -33.99 12.90
N SER A 88 -7.40 -34.31 11.91
CA SER A 88 -8.53 -33.63 11.32
C SER A 88 -9.60 -33.22 12.34
N ALA A 89 -10.24 -32.08 12.12
CA ALA A 89 -11.47 -31.69 12.83
C ALA A 89 -12.59 -31.38 11.83
N GLU A 90 -13.76 -31.92 12.17
CA GLU A 90 -14.98 -32.04 11.39
C GLU A 90 -15.77 -30.74 11.25
N SER A 91 -16.57 -30.71 10.18
CA SER A 91 -17.52 -29.69 9.76
C SER A 91 -18.71 -29.51 10.71
N PHE A 92 -19.11 -28.27 10.97
CA PHE A 92 -20.42 -27.92 11.50
C PHE A 92 -21.35 -27.42 10.38
N GLN A 93 -22.50 -28.07 10.22
CA GLN A 93 -23.63 -27.63 9.40
C GLN A 93 -24.50 -26.63 10.19
N VAL A 94 -24.92 -25.54 9.55
CA VAL A 94 -25.99 -24.65 10.05
C VAL A 94 -27.04 -24.45 8.95
N ALA A 95 -28.30 -24.68 9.32
CA ALA A 95 -29.50 -24.55 8.48
C ALA A 95 -30.04 -23.10 8.44
N PRO A 96 -30.90 -22.73 7.47
CA PRO A 96 -31.21 -21.33 7.13
C PRO A 96 -32.54 -20.82 7.73
N PRO A 97 -32.77 -19.50 7.73
CA PRO A 97 -34.11 -18.93 7.62
C PRO A 97 -34.20 -18.00 6.38
N VAL A 98 -35.12 -18.16 5.42
CA VAL A 98 -36.60 -18.02 5.40
C VAL A 98 -37.11 -16.56 5.45
N SER A 99 -37.41 -16.07 4.23
CA SER A 99 -38.49 -15.17 3.73
C SER A 99 -38.65 -13.70 4.17
N GLN A 100 -38.66 -12.83 3.15
CA GLN A 100 -39.21 -11.46 3.06
C GLN A 100 -40.74 -11.41 3.26
N PRO A 101 -41.32 -10.20 3.46
CA PRO A 101 -42.20 -9.61 2.42
C PRO A 101 -42.16 -8.03 2.42
N PRO A 102 -43.09 -7.28 1.76
CA PRO A 102 -42.93 -6.73 0.41
C PRO A 102 -43.09 -5.18 0.31
N ALA A 103 -42.94 -4.67 -0.92
CA ALA A 103 -42.91 -3.28 -1.35
C ALA A 103 -44.22 -2.46 -1.22
N GLY A 104 -44.06 -1.13 -1.18
CA GLY A 104 -45.11 -0.11 -1.34
C GLY A 104 -44.54 1.24 -1.84
N PRO A 105 -45.36 2.14 -2.41
CA PRO A 105 -45.13 2.73 -3.73
C PRO A 105 -44.59 4.18 -3.77
N GLY A 106 -44.09 4.57 -4.94
CA GLY A 106 -43.39 5.83 -5.20
C GLY A 106 -44.23 7.10 -5.33
N PHE A 107 -43.53 8.22 -5.48
CA PHE A 107 -44.07 9.51 -5.90
C PHE A 107 -43.09 10.29 -6.78
N SER A 108 -43.69 11.08 -7.67
CA SER A 108 -43.15 11.77 -8.85
C SER A 108 -42.59 13.17 -8.55
N SER A 109 -41.67 13.62 -9.40
CA SER A 109 -40.99 14.94 -9.47
C SER A 109 -41.91 16.17 -9.61
N PRO A 110 -41.43 17.41 -9.39
CA PRO A 110 -40.74 18.16 -10.46
C PRO A 110 -39.61 19.15 -10.04
N SER A 111 -38.87 19.60 -11.06
CA SER A 111 -37.76 20.58 -11.06
C SER A 111 -38.24 21.93 -11.70
N PRO A 112 -37.41 22.97 -11.95
CA PRO A 112 -36.94 24.00 -11.00
C PRO A 112 -37.29 25.45 -11.44
N GLY A 113 -37.03 26.44 -10.57
CA GLY A 113 -37.12 27.88 -10.86
C GLY A 113 -36.25 28.73 -9.91
N PRO A 114 -35.90 29.99 -10.27
CA PRO A 114 -34.51 30.46 -10.33
C PRO A 114 -33.98 31.17 -9.08
N GLU A 115 -32.64 31.20 -9.00
CA GLU A 115 -31.79 31.79 -7.97
C GLU A 115 -31.87 33.33 -7.85
N ALA A 116 -31.73 33.80 -6.60
CA ALA A 116 -31.37 35.17 -6.21
C ALA A 116 -30.61 35.11 -4.85
N PRO A 117 -29.81 36.13 -4.50
CA PRO A 117 -28.47 35.96 -3.95
C PRO A 117 -28.37 35.75 -2.43
N GLU A 118 -27.30 35.04 -2.04
CA GLU A 118 -26.92 34.67 -0.68
C GLU A 118 -26.82 35.85 0.30
N GLN A 119 -27.55 35.74 1.41
CA GLN A 119 -27.27 36.40 2.67
C GLN A 119 -26.99 35.34 3.73
N THR A 120 -25.82 35.39 4.37
CA THR A 120 -25.43 34.49 5.46
C THR A 120 -26.29 34.77 6.70
N ILE A 121 -27.37 34.01 6.86
CA ILE A 121 -28.22 34.03 8.05
C ILE A 121 -27.62 33.06 9.07
N ARG A 122 -27.21 33.58 10.24
CA ARG A 122 -27.02 32.74 11.44
C ARG A 122 -28.40 32.29 11.93
N ILE A 123 -28.71 31.02 11.73
CA ILE A 123 -29.93 30.39 12.22
C ILE A 123 -29.75 30.12 13.73
N ALA A 124 -30.62 30.69 14.56
CA ALA A 124 -30.72 30.31 15.96
C ALA A 124 -31.24 28.86 16.06
N PRO A 125 -30.78 28.06 17.02
CA PRO A 125 -31.22 26.67 17.15
C PRO A 125 -32.76 26.62 17.25
N PRO A 126 -33.43 25.73 16.51
CA PRO A 126 -34.88 25.61 16.54
C PRO A 126 -35.34 25.26 17.95
N SER A 127 -36.37 25.96 18.40
CA SER A 127 -37.07 25.66 19.64
C SER A 127 -37.61 24.23 19.61
N ALA A 128 -37.31 23.45 20.66
CA ALA A 128 -37.73 22.07 20.86
C ALA A 128 -39.19 21.81 20.46
N GLY A 129 -39.38 21.22 19.29
CA GLY A 129 -40.61 20.57 18.87
C GLY A 129 -40.32 19.08 18.70
N ASP A 130 -41.21 18.22 19.22
CA ASP A 130 -41.08 16.76 19.35
C ASP A 130 -41.02 15.96 18.01
N GLY A 131 -40.43 16.51 16.95
CA GLY A 131 -40.28 15.85 15.66
C GLY A 131 -38.98 15.03 15.58
N LEU A 132 -39.10 13.73 15.29
CA LEU A 132 -37.99 12.91 14.80
C LEU A 132 -37.40 13.58 13.55
N ILE A 133 -36.12 13.95 13.59
CA ILE A 133 -35.42 14.52 12.44
C ILE A 133 -35.26 13.46 11.34
N ASP A 134 -35.28 13.87 10.08
CA ASP A 134 -34.98 13.00 8.94
C ASP A 134 -33.47 12.93 8.65
N CYS A 135 -33.06 12.06 7.71
CA CYS A 135 -31.64 11.88 7.38
C CYS A 135 -31.00 13.15 6.79
N GLN A 136 -31.76 13.99 6.09
CA GLN A 136 -31.24 15.21 5.49
C GLN A 136 -30.96 16.25 6.57
N GLN A 137 -31.89 16.40 7.52
CA GLN A 137 -31.74 17.25 8.70
C GLN A 137 -30.60 16.76 9.60
N CYS A 138 -30.50 15.44 9.82
CA CYS A 138 -29.38 14.85 10.55
C CYS A 138 -28.04 15.22 9.89
N ARG A 139 -27.92 15.05 8.57
CA ARG A 139 -26.67 15.38 7.83
C ARG A 139 -26.26 16.85 7.94
N GLN A 140 -27.22 17.76 8.01
CA GLN A 140 -26.94 19.19 8.20
C GLN A 140 -26.40 19.50 9.60
N LEU A 141 -26.82 18.73 10.62
CA LEU A 141 -26.39 18.90 12.02
C LEU A 141 -25.13 18.10 12.38
N LEU A 142 -24.74 17.10 11.56
CA LEU A 142 -23.59 16.23 11.82
C LEU A 142 -22.24 16.95 12.02
N PRO A 143 -21.88 18.02 11.27
CA PRO A 143 -20.62 18.71 11.49
C PRO A 143 -20.52 19.36 12.88
N GLU A 144 -21.58 20.03 13.33
CA GLU A 144 -21.64 20.65 14.65
C GLU A 144 -21.68 19.60 15.76
N TYR A 145 -22.46 18.54 15.55
CA TYR A 145 -22.53 17.38 16.45
C TYR A 145 -21.15 16.73 16.62
N ALA A 146 -20.38 16.56 15.54
CA ALA A 146 -19.03 16.01 15.56
C ALA A 146 -18.03 16.94 16.27
N GLU A 147 -18.11 18.26 16.07
CA GLU A 147 -17.28 19.25 16.78
C GLU A 147 -17.61 19.28 18.28
N ALA A 148 -18.89 19.21 18.66
CA ALA A 148 -19.33 19.11 20.04
C ALA A 148 -18.84 17.81 20.71
N MET A 149 -18.89 16.69 19.99
CA MET A 149 -18.40 15.39 20.46
C MET A 149 -16.88 15.40 20.65
N ASP A 150 -16.10 15.90 19.69
CA ASP A 150 -14.64 15.98 19.81
C ASP A 150 -14.20 16.97 20.90
N SER A 151 -14.94 18.06 21.07
CA SER A 151 -14.69 19.04 22.14
C SER A 151 -15.05 18.54 23.54
N GLY A 152 -15.62 17.34 23.68
CA GLY A 152 -15.96 16.72 24.96
C GLY A 152 -17.26 17.26 25.56
N GLN A 153 -18.11 17.91 24.76
CA GLN A 153 -19.41 18.37 25.22
C GLN A 153 -20.41 17.21 25.31
N ASN A 154 -21.41 17.35 26.20
CA ASN A 154 -22.45 16.34 26.34
C ASN A 154 -23.45 16.44 25.16
N VAL A 155 -23.11 15.80 24.05
CA VAL A 155 -23.90 15.83 22.81
C VAL A 155 -25.30 15.25 22.96
N ALA A 156 -25.53 14.36 23.94
CA ALA A 156 -26.86 13.83 24.25
C ALA A 156 -27.81 14.90 24.80
N LEU A 157 -27.26 15.95 25.44
CA LEU A 157 -28.02 17.08 25.94
C LEU A 157 -28.15 18.21 24.90
N LEU A 158 -27.13 18.38 24.06
CA LEU A 158 -27.08 19.46 23.07
C LEU A 158 -27.86 19.12 21.78
N TYR A 159 -27.91 17.85 21.40
CA TYR A 159 -28.50 17.39 20.15
C TYR A 159 -29.21 16.02 20.34
N PRO A 160 -30.19 15.93 21.25
CA PRO A 160 -30.87 14.66 21.55
C PRO A 160 -31.53 14.03 20.32
N GLU A 161 -32.05 14.85 19.40
CA GLU A 161 -32.68 14.41 18.15
C GLU A 161 -31.69 13.77 17.16
N VAL A 162 -30.46 14.30 17.06
CA VAL A 162 -29.39 13.73 16.21
C VAL A 162 -28.97 12.38 16.77
N GLN A 163 -28.81 12.29 18.09
CA GLN A 163 -28.45 11.03 18.74
C GLN A 163 -29.54 9.96 18.61
N ALA A 164 -30.81 10.35 18.79
CA ALA A 164 -31.93 9.45 18.57
C ALA A 164 -31.99 8.96 17.12
N HIS A 165 -31.81 9.85 16.14
CA HIS A 165 -31.80 9.48 14.72
C HIS A 165 -30.63 8.56 14.37
N LEU A 166 -29.41 8.84 14.85
CA LEU A 166 -28.22 8.04 14.58
C LEU A 166 -28.33 6.58 15.04
N LEU A 167 -29.14 6.29 16.07
CA LEU A 167 -29.38 4.94 16.58
C LEU A 167 -30.33 4.10 15.71
N VAL A 168 -31.12 4.75 14.84
CA VAL A 168 -32.13 4.11 13.98
C VAL A 168 -31.90 4.36 12.48
N CYS A 169 -30.87 5.12 12.12
CA CYS A 169 -30.60 5.52 10.75
C CYS A 169 -29.79 4.47 9.98
N ASP A 170 -30.46 3.70 9.12
CA ASP A 170 -29.83 2.70 8.25
C ASP A 170 -29.12 3.30 7.02
N THR A 171 -29.22 4.62 6.78
CA THR A 171 -28.77 5.29 5.55
C THR A 171 -27.41 6.00 5.66
N GLY A 172 -26.60 5.61 6.63
CA GLY A 172 -25.17 5.99 6.69
C GLY A 172 -24.85 7.32 7.39
N CYS A 173 -25.76 7.88 8.20
CA CYS A 173 -25.44 9.08 9.00
C CYS A 173 -24.31 8.83 10.02
N LEU A 174 -24.17 7.59 10.52
CA LEU A 174 -23.03 7.18 11.37
C LEU A 174 -21.68 7.24 10.63
N VAL A 175 -21.66 6.89 9.34
CA VAL A 175 -20.42 6.94 8.54
C VAL A 175 -19.99 8.39 8.29
N LEU A 176 -20.96 9.27 7.98
CA LEU A 176 -20.70 10.70 7.84
C LEU A 176 -20.25 11.32 9.17
N LEU A 177 -20.79 10.87 10.31
CA LEU A 177 -20.35 11.31 11.62
C LEU A 177 -18.87 11.01 11.86
N ASP A 178 -18.39 9.81 11.53
CA ASP A 178 -16.97 9.47 11.68
C ASP A 178 -16.06 10.35 10.80
N LEU A 179 -16.49 10.64 9.57
CA LEU A 179 -15.78 11.56 8.67
C LEU A 179 -15.68 12.97 9.30
N PHE A 180 -16.81 13.52 9.77
CA PHE A 180 -16.82 14.84 10.41
C PHE A 180 -16.08 14.86 11.75
N ARG A 181 -16.01 13.75 12.48
CA ARG A 181 -15.17 13.64 13.69
C ARG A 181 -13.68 13.70 13.34
N GLN A 182 -13.26 13.04 12.27
CA GLN A 182 -11.88 13.13 11.80
C GLN A 182 -11.54 14.56 11.36
N GLU A 183 -12.45 15.22 10.64
CA GLU A 183 -12.30 16.63 10.25
C GLU A 183 -12.26 17.57 11.46
N ALA A 184 -13.15 17.39 12.44
CA ALA A 184 -13.15 18.16 13.69
C ALA A 184 -11.84 17.97 14.48
N LYS A 185 -11.33 16.74 14.56
CA LYS A 185 -10.05 16.42 15.19
C LYS A 185 -8.87 17.03 14.45
N ALA A 186 -8.90 17.03 13.12
CA ALA A 186 -7.92 17.72 12.28
C ALA A 186 -7.97 19.23 12.52
N ASN A 187 -9.16 19.84 12.49
CA ASN A 187 -9.38 21.26 12.77
C ASN A 187 -8.93 21.64 14.19
N ARG A 188 -9.10 20.76 15.18
CA ARG A 188 -8.59 20.99 16.54
C ARG A 188 -7.08 20.86 16.63
N LYS A 189 -6.46 19.94 15.88
CA LYS A 189 -4.99 19.85 15.73
C LYS A 189 -4.44 21.13 15.09
N TYR A 190 -5.18 21.74 14.17
CA TYR A 190 -4.88 23.07 13.61
C TYR A 190 -5.10 24.21 14.64
N ARG A 191 -6.17 24.18 15.44
CA ARG A 191 -6.44 25.19 16.49
C ARG A 191 -5.52 25.07 17.73
N ARG A 192 -4.99 23.89 18.03
CA ARG A 192 -4.09 23.62 19.17
C ARG A 192 -2.62 23.97 18.90
N ARG A 193 -2.25 24.35 17.69
CA ARG A 193 -1.06 25.19 17.51
C ARG A 193 -1.49 26.62 17.87
N PRO A 194 -1.04 27.18 19.00
CA PRO A 194 -1.27 28.60 19.22
C PRO A 194 -0.44 29.32 18.16
N VAL A 195 -1.08 29.70 17.05
CA VAL A 195 -0.67 30.91 16.35
C VAL A 195 -0.96 32.00 17.37
N ARG A 196 0.05 32.28 18.21
CA ARG A 196 0.11 33.54 18.95
C ARG A 196 -0.11 34.59 17.87
N ASP A 197 -1.28 35.23 17.90
CA ASP A 197 -1.57 36.38 17.06
C ASP A 197 -0.40 37.35 17.21
N PRO A 198 0.51 37.41 16.21
CA PRO A 198 1.71 38.22 16.34
C PRO A 198 1.34 39.70 16.44
N PHE A 199 0.13 40.06 15.96
CA PHE A 199 -0.40 41.40 16.03
C PHE A 199 -0.95 41.77 17.39
N ARG A 200 -1.45 40.83 18.22
CA ARG A 200 -1.86 41.16 19.60
C ARG A 200 -0.69 41.49 20.52
N VAL A 201 0.45 40.80 20.38
CA VAL A 201 1.68 41.10 21.13
C VAL A 201 2.32 42.39 20.63
N MET A 202 2.37 42.61 19.30
CA MET A 202 2.80 43.89 18.73
C MET A 202 1.85 45.05 19.09
N TRP A 203 0.53 44.83 19.14
CA TRP A 203 -0.44 45.87 19.50
C TRP A 203 -0.32 46.27 20.97
N TRP A 204 -0.05 45.33 21.87
CA TRP A 204 0.20 45.64 23.29
C TRP A 204 1.53 46.38 23.48
N GLN A 205 2.57 46.05 22.72
CA GLN A 205 3.83 46.80 22.75
C GLN A 205 3.75 48.16 22.06
N MET A 206 3.01 48.29 20.96
CA MET A 206 2.81 49.57 20.26
C MET A 206 1.88 50.50 21.05
N SER A 207 0.77 50.02 21.60
CA SER A 207 -0.15 50.85 22.39
C SER A 207 0.43 51.27 23.75
N GLY A 208 1.32 50.46 24.33
CA GLY A 208 2.11 50.82 25.51
C GLY A 208 3.16 51.91 25.24
N PHE A 209 3.68 52.00 24.01
CA PHE A 209 4.68 53.00 23.63
C PHE A 209 4.11 54.40 23.35
N PHE A 210 2.80 54.51 23.06
CA PHE A 210 2.18 55.80 22.68
C PHE A 210 1.28 56.44 23.75
N ARG A 211 1.21 55.88 24.96
CA ARG A 211 0.50 56.50 26.09
C ARG A 211 1.48 57.19 27.05
N GLY A 212 1.96 58.38 26.66
CA GLY A 212 2.50 59.36 27.59
C GLY A 212 3.79 60.03 27.16
N GLY A 213 3.69 61.20 26.51
CA GLY A 213 4.77 62.17 26.39
C GLY A 213 5.50 62.18 25.04
N LEU A 214 5.69 63.39 24.52
CA LEU A 214 6.54 63.70 23.37
C LEU A 214 7.99 63.30 23.69
N VAL A 215 8.43 62.13 23.26
CA VAL A 215 9.84 61.73 23.32
C VAL A 215 10.49 62.03 21.97
N PRO A 216 11.57 62.83 21.90
CA PRO A 216 12.30 63.05 20.66
C PRO A 216 12.94 61.73 20.21
N ILE A 217 12.43 61.18 19.10
CA ILE A 217 12.93 59.93 18.52
C ILE A 217 14.32 60.22 17.92
N SER A 218 15.35 59.54 18.41
CA SER A 218 16.70 59.69 17.86
C SER A 218 16.73 59.21 16.39
N PRO A 219 17.55 59.82 15.51
CA PRO A 219 17.68 59.40 14.11
C PRO A 219 18.03 57.92 13.93
N ARG A 220 18.72 57.33 14.92
CA ARG A 220 19.09 55.90 14.93
C ARG A 220 17.88 54.99 15.12
N ALA A 221 16.93 55.36 15.98
CA ALA A 221 15.71 54.59 16.17
C ALA A 221 14.83 54.58 14.90
N LEU A 222 14.82 55.70 14.17
CA LEU A 222 14.17 55.81 12.86
C LEU A 222 14.82 54.88 11.83
N ALA A 223 16.15 54.81 11.78
CA ALA A 223 16.88 53.93 10.88
C ALA A 223 16.67 52.43 11.17
N PHE A 224 16.62 52.03 12.45
CA PHE A 224 16.30 50.65 12.81
C PHE A 224 14.84 50.30 12.51
N GLY A 225 13.91 51.24 12.71
CA GLY A 225 12.50 51.06 12.35
C GLY A 225 12.30 50.84 10.85
N THR A 226 12.98 51.62 10.00
CA THR A 226 12.93 51.42 8.55
C THR A 226 13.57 50.11 8.11
N LEU A 227 14.69 49.70 8.71
CA LEU A 227 15.33 48.42 8.39
C LEU A 227 14.41 47.23 8.70
N ILE A 228 13.74 47.23 9.87
CA ILE A 228 12.81 46.17 10.28
C ILE A 228 11.60 46.15 9.34
N LEU A 229 11.07 47.31 8.95
CA LEU A 229 9.97 47.40 8.00
C LEU A 229 10.34 46.84 6.63
N ILE A 230 11.55 47.13 6.14
CA ILE A 230 12.06 46.58 4.88
C ILE A 230 12.17 45.06 4.95
N LEU A 231 12.70 44.51 6.04
CA LEU A 231 12.82 43.05 6.23
C LEU A 231 11.46 42.34 6.31
N LEU A 232 10.47 42.98 6.93
CA LEU A 232 9.09 42.45 6.96
C LEU A 232 8.45 42.47 5.57
N LEU A 233 8.65 43.54 4.80
CA LEU A 233 8.14 43.64 3.44
C LEU A 233 8.78 42.62 2.49
N THR A 234 10.10 42.40 2.59
CA THR A 234 10.80 41.39 1.77
C THR A 234 10.41 39.96 2.15
N SER A 235 10.24 39.67 3.44
CA SER A 235 9.73 38.39 3.93
C SER A 235 8.31 38.10 3.43
N LEU A 236 7.42 39.09 3.53
CA LEU A 236 6.02 38.96 3.08
C LEU A 236 5.93 38.79 1.56
N THR A 237 6.74 39.51 0.79
CA THR A 237 6.77 39.35 -0.67
C THR A 237 7.34 37.99 -1.09
N ALA A 238 8.36 37.46 -0.42
CA ALA A 238 8.85 36.10 -0.67
C ALA A 238 7.78 35.04 -0.33
N PHE A 239 7.11 35.18 0.82
CA PHE A 239 6.02 34.28 1.22
C PHE A 239 4.85 34.30 0.23
N LEU A 240 4.45 35.49 -0.22
CA LEU A 240 3.38 35.64 -1.22
C LEU A 240 3.80 35.15 -2.59
N ALA A 241 5.07 35.29 -3.01
CA ALA A 241 5.56 34.75 -4.26
C ALA A 241 5.51 33.21 -4.27
N ILE A 242 5.94 32.56 -3.18
CA ILE A 242 5.86 31.10 -3.02
C ILE A 242 4.40 30.63 -3.08
N ARG A 243 3.50 31.31 -2.36
CA ARG A 243 2.07 30.97 -2.35
C ARG A 243 1.33 31.27 -3.65
N TRP A 244 1.78 32.28 -4.40
CA TRP A 244 1.20 32.60 -5.70
C TRP A 244 1.66 31.61 -6.77
N ASP A 245 2.85 31.02 -6.64
CA ASP A 245 3.22 29.86 -7.46
C ASP A 245 2.33 28.65 -7.16
N ASP A 246 2.06 28.34 -5.87
CA ASP A 246 1.13 27.27 -5.49
C ASP A 246 -0.30 27.48 -6.06
N ALA A 247 -0.78 28.73 -6.09
CA ALA A 247 -2.12 29.03 -6.59
C ALA A 247 -2.27 28.88 -8.12
N ARG A 248 -1.17 28.95 -8.89
CA ARG A 248 -1.21 28.67 -10.35
C ARG A 248 -1.38 27.19 -10.66
N TYR A 249 -1.11 26.30 -9.72
CA TYR A 249 -1.35 24.86 -9.87
C TYR A 249 -2.82 24.47 -9.71
N TYR A 250 -3.72 25.39 -9.33
CA TYR A 250 -5.15 25.14 -9.15
C TYR A 250 -6.03 25.89 -10.16
N HIS A 251 -5.70 25.84 -11.45
CA HIS A 251 -6.68 26.08 -12.50
C HIS A 251 -7.32 24.76 -12.93
N PRO A 252 -8.67 24.63 -12.94
CA PRO A 252 -9.31 23.48 -13.57
C PRO A 252 -9.11 23.59 -15.09
N PRO A 253 -8.45 22.64 -15.78
CA PRO A 253 -8.25 22.76 -17.21
C PRO A 253 -9.51 22.31 -17.94
N ASN A 254 -10.25 23.26 -18.51
CA ASN A 254 -11.03 23.02 -19.72
C ASN A 254 -10.20 23.52 -20.90
N THR A 255 -9.49 22.62 -21.58
CA THR A 255 -9.11 22.69 -23.01
C THR A 255 -8.26 21.46 -23.38
N HIS A 256 -8.58 20.86 -24.53
CA HIS A 256 -7.92 19.68 -25.10
C HIS A 256 -6.42 19.91 -25.32
N LEU A 257 -5.61 19.50 -24.36
CA LEU A 257 -4.19 19.22 -24.53
C LEU A 257 -4.01 17.70 -24.47
N LEU A 258 -3.33 17.14 -25.48
CA LEU A 258 -2.79 15.79 -25.42
C LEU A 258 -2.04 15.65 -24.08
N PRO A 259 -2.36 14.66 -23.23
CA PRO A 259 -1.74 14.57 -21.92
C PRO A 259 -0.23 14.45 -22.11
N THR A 260 0.53 15.28 -21.40
CA THR A 260 1.93 15.01 -21.09
C THR A 260 2.01 13.65 -20.36
N PRO A 261 3.18 13.00 -20.31
CA PRO A 261 3.37 11.72 -19.58
C PRO A 261 3.15 11.77 -18.06
N ASP A 262 2.36 12.70 -17.56
CA ASP A 262 2.18 13.05 -16.14
C ASP A 262 0.77 12.74 -15.65
N GLY A 263 -0.07 12.07 -16.45
CA GLY A 263 -1.46 11.84 -16.08
C GLY A 263 -1.63 10.63 -15.18
N ILE A 264 -2.07 10.87 -13.94
CA ILE A 264 -2.96 9.90 -13.28
C ILE A 264 -4.09 9.57 -14.27
N GLY A 265 -4.36 8.30 -14.50
CA GLY A 265 -5.48 7.91 -15.35
C GLY A 265 -5.43 6.50 -15.90
N LEU A 266 -6.45 6.20 -16.70
CA LEU A 266 -6.60 4.94 -17.42
C LEU A 266 -6.15 5.08 -18.88
N SER A 267 -5.56 4.02 -19.41
CA SER A 267 -5.17 3.89 -20.81
C SER A 267 -5.34 2.46 -21.32
N ASP A 268 -5.78 2.35 -22.57
CA ASP A 268 -5.75 1.13 -23.37
C ASP A 268 -4.95 1.34 -24.68
N GLY A 269 -3.99 2.27 -24.63
CA GLY A 269 -3.12 2.63 -25.74
C GLY A 269 -3.34 4.04 -26.27
N LEU A 270 -4.37 4.76 -25.81
CA LEU A 270 -4.59 6.16 -26.17
C LEU A 270 -3.79 7.17 -25.36
N LYS A 271 -3.30 6.76 -24.18
CA LYS A 271 -2.35 7.53 -23.38
C LYS A 271 -1.09 6.71 -23.21
N VAL A 272 0.05 7.38 -23.12
CA VAL A 272 1.36 6.72 -22.98
C VAL A 272 1.92 7.15 -21.63
N PHE A 273 2.21 6.17 -20.78
CA PHE A 273 2.68 6.40 -19.41
C PHE A 273 4.18 6.17 -19.29
N ASP A 274 4.74 5.19 -20.00
CA ASP A 274 6.17 4.95 -20.01
C ASP A 274 6.83 5.86 -21.07
N ALA A 275 7.67 6.78 -20.60
CA ALA A 275 8.45 7.71 -21.41
C ALA A 275 9.96 7.45 -21.26
N CYS A 276 10.35 6.23 -20.92
CA CYS A 276 11.74 5.87 -20.68
C CYS A 276 12.66 6.00 -21.90
N ASN A 277 12.17 5.64 -23.08
CA ASN A 277 12.94 5.66 -24.30
C ASN A 277 12.29 6.63 -25.28
N ALA A 278 13.01 7.68 -25.68
CA ALA A 278 12.45 8.71 -26.56
C ALA A 278 11.89 8.13 -27.87
N ALA A 279 12.59 7.19 -28.52
CA ALA A 279 12.12 6.57 -29.76
C ALA A 279 10.86 5.72 -29.52
N GLY A 280 10.89 4.83 -28.53
CA GLY A 280 9.74 3.98 -28.19
C GLY A 280 8.53 4.77 -27.70
N TYR A 281 8.77 5.87 -26.99
CA TYR A 281 7.74 6.81 -26.58
C TYR A 281 7.09 7.53 -27.78
N GLN A 282 7.89 7.99 -28.75
CA GLN A 282 7.34 8.59 -29.97
C GLN A 282 6.53 7.57 -30.78
N ASP A 283 7.01 6.33 -30.90
CA ASP A 283 6.27 5.27 -31.60
C ASP A 283 4.94 4.96 -30.91
N LYS A 284 4.93 4.81 -29.58
CA LYS A 284 3.69 4.65 -28.79
C LYS A 284 2.72 5.81 -28.99
N ARG A 285 3.20 7.06 -29.00
CA ARG A 285 2.37 8.24 -29.25
C ARG A 285 1.79 8.26 -30.67
N GLN A 286 2.60 7.94 -31.67
CA GLN A 286 2.12 7.87 -33.05
C GLN A 286 1.14 6.71 -33.23
N ALA A 287 1.32 5.60 -32.50
CA ALA A 287 0.37 4.50 -32.47
C ALA A 287 -0.96 4.94 -31.86
N ALA A 288 -0.94 5.67 -30.74
CA ALA A 288 -2.14 6.25 -30.13
C ALA A 288 -2.92 7.14 -31.12
N GLN A 289 -2.21 8.02 -31.85
CA GLN A 289 -2.81 8.85 -32.90
C GLN A 289 -3.39 8.01 -34.05
N ALA A 290 -2.67 6.97 -34.48
CA ALA A 290 -3.16 6.05 -35.52
C ALA A 290 -4.41 5.28 -35.05
N MET A 291 -4.46 4.87 -33.79
CA MET A 291 -5.63 4.24 -33.17
C MET A 291 -6.83 5.20 -33.10
N GLN A 292 -6.62 6.46 -32.73
CA GLN A 292 -7.67 7.49 -32.74
C GLN A 292 -8.21 7.74 -34.15
N ALA A 293 -7.35 7.67 -35.16
CA ALA A 293 -7.72 7.79 -36.57
C ALA A 293 -8.32 6.51 -37.18
N GLY A 294 -8.49 5.43 -36.40
CA GLY A 294 -9.00 4.15 -36.90
C GLY A 294 -8.03 3.37 -37.80
N ASN A 295 -6.74 3.75 -37.84
CA ASN A 295 -5.70 3.09 -38.62
C ASN A 295 -4.97 2.03 -37.80
N SER A 296 -5.65 0.91 -37.55
CA SER A 296 -5.12 -0.20 -36.75
C SER A 296 -3.83 -0.80 -37.31
N LYS A 297 -3.68 -0.90 -38.63
CA LYS A 297 -2.46 -1.44 -39.27
C LYS A 297 -1.24 -0.57 -38.98
N LYS A 298 -1.39 0.75 -39.05
CA LYS A 298 -0.30 1.68 -38.70
C LYS A 298 0.00 1.63 -37.20
N ALA A 299 -1.04 1.54 -36.37
CA ALA A 299 -0.86 1.40 -34.93
C ALA A 299 -0.08 0.13 -34.55
N ASP A 300 -0.45 -1.03 -35.10
CA ASP A 300 0.26 -2.30 -34.85
C ASP A 300 1.73 -2.21 -35.29
N ALA A 301 2.03 -1.65 -36.45
CA ALA A 301 3.40 -1.49 -36.92
C ALA A 301 4.25 -0.59 -36.00
N LEU A 302 3.66 0.50 -35.47
CA LEU A 302 4.35 1.40 -34.54
C LEU A 302 4.52 0.78 -33.16
N LEU A 303 3.51 0.06 -32.64
CA LEU A 303 3.65 -0.67 -31.38
C LEU A 303 4.67 -1.81 -31.49
N ALA A 304 4.71 -2.51 -32.63
CA ALA A 304 5.76 -3.51 -32.90
C ALA A 304 7.16 -2.88 -32.88
N ALA A 305 7.34 -1.73 -33.53
CA ALA A 305 8.60 -0.99 -33.48
C ALA A 305 8.97 -0.57 -32.05
N ALA A 306 8.01 -0.07 -31.27
CA ALA A 306 8.21 0.27 -29.87
C ALA A 306 8.61 -0.93 -29.00
N VAL A 307 8.16 -2.15 -29.36
CA VAL A 307 8.52 -3.39 -28.64
C VAL A 307 9.95 -3.84 -28.92
N GLU A 308 10.44 -3.62 -30.14
CA GLU A 308 11.77 -4.07 -30.59
C GLU A 308 12.93 -3.21 -30.08
N ILE A 309 12.65 -2.06 -29.47
CA ILE A 309 13.69 -1.15 -28.97
C ILE A 309 14.33 -1.75 -27.72
N SER A 310 15.52 -2.32 -27.89
CA SER A 310 16.38 -2.72 -26.78
C SER A 310 17.08 -1.49 -26.20
N ASP A 311 16.74 -1.09 -24.98
CA ASP A 311 17.43 -0.01 -24.29
C ASP A 311 18.32 -0.53 -23.14
N THR A 312 19.50 0.06 -23.02
CA THR A 312 20.45 -0.09 -21.91
C THR A 312 19.99 0.61 -20.62
N THR A 313 18.97 1.48 -20.69
CA THR A 313 18.42 2.21 -19.53
C THR A 313 17.68 1.32 -18.53
N GLY A 314 17.35 0.07 -18.89
CA GLY A 314 16.62 -0.87 -18.04
C GLY A 314 15.11 -0.69 -18.11
N CYS A 315 14.61 0.12 -19.04
CA CYS A 315 13.19 0.21 -19.33
C CYS A 315 12.75 -0.94 -20.24
N ASN A 316 11.50 -1.37 -20.09
CA ASN A 316 10.98 -2.50 -20.84
C ASN A 316 9.84 -2.07 -21.76
N SER A 317 9.58 -2.91 -22.76
CA SER A 317 8.57 -2.69 -23.78
C SER A 317 7.17 -3.18 -23.40
N ALA A 318 6.92 -3.48 -22.13
CA ALA A 318 5.69 -4.15 -21.71
C ALA A 318 4.43 -3.31 -21.99
N GLU A 319 4.47 -1.98 -21.76
CA GLU A 319 3.34 -1.11 -22.09
C GLU A 319 2.96 -1.21 -23.58
N ALA A 320 3.93 -1.11 -24.48
CA ALA A 320 3.69 -1.23 -25.92
C ALA A 320 3.16 -2.62 -26.30
N ALA A 321 3.70 -3.66 -25.67
CA ALA A 321 3.31 -5.05 -25.89
C ALA A 321 1.85 -5.30 -25.47
N ILE A 322 1.41 -4.75 -24.32
CA ILE A 322 0.02 -4.79 -23.85
C ILE A 322 -0.89 -4.08 -24.83
N TYR A 323 -0.58 -2.83 -25.22
CA TYR A 323 -1.41 -2.09 -26.17
C TYR A 323 -1.55 -2.80 -27.52
N ARG A 324 -0.50 -3.50 -27.95
CA ARG A 324 -0.52 -4.28 -29.18
C ARG A 324 -1.42 -5.52 -29.06
N GLU A 325 -1.34 -6.24 -27.94
CA GLU A 325 -2.20 -7.39 -27.68
C GLU A 325 -3.67 -6.96 -27.50
N ASP A 326 -3.93 -5.86 -26.81
CA ASP A 326 -5.28 -5.28 -26.68
C ASP A 326 -5.86 -4.82 -28.03
N LEU A 327 -5.03 -4.26 -28.92
CA LEU A 327 -5.45 -3.98 -30.31
C LEU A 327 -5.84 -5.27 -31.03
N ARG A 328 -5.07 -6.36 -30.87
CA ARG A 328 -5.39 -7.67 -31.45
C ARG A 328 -6.69 -8.24 -30.87
N VAL A 329 -6.90 -8.15 -29.56
CA VAL A 329 -8.14 -8.57 -28.87
C VAL A 329 -9.35 -7.85 -29.45
N ARG A 330 -9.30 -6.52 -29.58
CA ARG A 330 -10.42 -5.73 -30.13
C ARG A 330 -10.76 -6.08 -31.57
N LEU A 331 -9.75 -6.38 -32.39
CA LEU A 331 -9.94 -6.72 -33.79
C LEU A 331 -10.36 -8.18 -34.01
N SER A 332 -10.27 -9.04 -32.99
CA SER A 332 -10.56 -10.47 -33.10
C SER A 332 -12.05 -10.79 -33.23
N GLY A 333 -12.92 -9.91 -32.74
CA GLY A 333 -14.36 -10.16 -32.61
C GLY A 333 -14.76 -11.12 -31.49
N HIS A 334 -13.80 -11.61 -30.68
CA HIS A 334 -14.10 -12.40 -29.49
C HIS A 334 -14.66 -11.53 -28.36
N PRO A 335 -15.51 -12.08 -27.47
CA PRO A 335 -15.83 -11.41 -26.22
C PRO A 335 -14.57 -11.26 -25.36
N TYR A 336 -14.46 -10.18 -24.58
CA TYR A 336 -13.32 -9.96 -23.70
C TYR A 336 -13.75 -9.35 -22.37
N GLY A 337 -12.97 -9.62 -21.33
CA GLY A 337 -13.14 -9.07 -19.98
C GLY A 337 -11.94 -8.21 -19.60
N ILE A 338 -12.18 -7.18 -18.78
CA ILE A 338 -11.17 -6.17 -18.46
C ILE A 338 -10.51 -6.48 -17.12
N ILE A 339 -9.19 -6.48 -17.08
CA ILE A 339 -8.42 -6.35 -15.85
C ILE A 339 -7.80 -4.96 -15.86
N VAL A 340 -8.03 -4.18 -14.81
CA VAL A 340 -7.39 -2.87 -14.65
C VAL A 340 -6.07 -3.07 -13.93
N VAL A 341 -4.95 -2.90 -14.64
CA VAL A 341 -3.59 -3.13 -14.12
C VAL A 341 -3.02 -1.80 -13.66
N SER A 342 -2.98 -1.60 -12.35
CA SER A 342 -2.42 -0.44 -11.69
C SER A 342 -0.91 -0.61 -11.49
N PHE A 343 -0.17 0.44 -11.86
CA PHE A 343 1.27 0.54 -11.68
C PHE A 343 1.64 2.01 -11.43
N ASP A 344 2.86 2.24 -10.95
CA ASP A 344 3.33 3.57 -10.59
C ASP A 344 4.43 4.02 -11.56
N SER A 345 4.15 5.04 -12.38
CA SER A 345 5.18 5.67 -13.24
C SER A 345 5.98 6.76 -12.53
N GLY A 346 5.49 7.21 -11.36
CA GLY A 346 6.07 8.30 -10.59
C GLY A 346 5.60 9.71 -10.92
N PRO A 347 5.85 10.67 -10.00
CA PRO A 347 5.65 12.09 -10.23
C PRO A 347 6.90 12.69 -10.89
N GLY A 348 7.16 12.34 -12.15
CA GLY A 348 8.08 13.12 -12.98
C GLY A 348 7.30 13.99 -13.97
N VAL A 349 7.98 14.89 -14.69
CA VAL A 349 7.44 15.49 -15.92
C VAL A 349 8.24 14.92 -17.08
N ALA A 350 7.59 14.27 -18.05
CA ALA A 350 8.31 13.96 -19.28
C ALA A 350 8.27 15.12 -20.24
N ASP A 351 9.43 15.43 -20.81
CA ASP A 351 9.49 16.44 -21.85
C ASP A 351 8.71 15.97 -23.11
N PRO A 352 8.32 16.88 -24.00
CA PRO A 352 7.60 16.54 -25.22
C PRO A 352 8.36 15.58 -26.17
N GLN A 353 9.67 15.42 -25.98
CA GLN A 353 10.54 14.57 -26.79
C GLN A 353 10.69 13.15 -26.20
N GLY A 354 10.24 12.90 -24.97
CA GLY A 354 10.40 11.61 -24.30
C GLY A 354 11.74 11.47 -23.56
N GLY A 355 12.39 12.59 -23.24
CA GLY A 355 13.48 12.67 -22.28
C GLY A 355 12.91 12.87 -20.88
N THR A 356 13.31 12.01 -19.94
CA THR A 356 12.97 12.18 -18.53
C THR A 356 14.20 11.93 -17.66
N ASP A 357 14.37 12.69 -16.59
CA ASP A 357 15.24 12.26 -15.48
C ASP A 357 14.69 10.99 -14.77
N ARG A 358 13.44 10.56 -15.09
CA ARG A 358 12.74 9.34 -14.60
C ARG A 358 13.49 8.02 -14.82
N HIS A 359 14.60 8.03 -15.57
CA HIS A 359 15.23 6.86 -16.20
C HIS A 359 15.80 5.79 -15.26
N ILE A 360 15.92 6.01 -13.96
CA ILE A 360 16.74 5.10 -13.14
C ILE A 360 15.92 4.27 -12.12
N LEU A 361 14.71 4.70 -11.73
CA LEU A 361 14.08 4.19 -10.50
C LEU A 361 12.66 3.62 -10.63
N TYR A 362 11.97 3.86 -11.75
CA TYR A 362 10.63 3.28 -12.01
C TYR A 362 10.64 1.96 -12.78
N ALA A 363 11.83 1.45 -13.14
CA ALA A 363 11.99 0.15 -13.78
C ALA A 363 11.43 -1.04 -12.95
N ALA A 364 11.11 -0.86 -11.65
CA ALA A 364 10.44 -1.86 -10.81
C ALA A 364 9.03 -2.13 -11.31
N TYR A 365 8.25 -1.06 -11.47
CA TYR A 365 6.83 -1.16 -11.75
C TYR A 365 6.56 -1.47 -13.22
N THR A 366 7.56 -1.28 -14.10
CA THR A 366 7.49 -1.80 -15.46
C THR A 366 7.59 -3.33 -15.49
N GLN A 367 8.23 -3.99 -14.52
CA GLN A 367 8.30 -5.46 -14.49
C GLN A 367 6.95 -6.09 -14.11
N GLU A 368 6.14 -5.42 -13.28
CA GLU A 368 4.75 -5.82 -13.02
C GLU A 368 3.95 -5.94 -14.34
N LEU A 369 4.13 -4.97 -15.25
CA LEU A 369 3.53 -5.00 -16.58
C LEU A 369 4.07 -6.15 -17.45
N VAL A 370 5.35 -6.51 -17.33
CA VAL A 370 5.93 -7.69 -18.02
C VAL A 370 5.20 -8.96 -17.62
N GLY A 371 5.01 -9.17 -16.32
CA GLY A 371 4.29 -10.33 -15.80
C GLY A 371 2.84 -10.40 -16.28
N ALA A 372 2.13 -9.27 -16.21
CA ALA A 372 0.76 -9.15 -16.67
C ALA A 372 0.63 -9.44 -18.18
N TYR A 373 1.52 -8.87 -19.00
CA TYR A 373 1.55 -9.08 -20.44
C TYR A 373 1.79 -10.53 -20.83
N ILE A 374 2.82 -11.18 -20.27
CA ILE A 374 3.15 -12.57 -20.62
C ILE A 374 1.95 -13.49 -20.36
N SER A 375 1.27 -13.28 -19.23
CA SER A 375 0.10 -14.10 -18.86
C SER A 375 -1.11 -13.79 -19.74
N GLN A 376 -1.34 -12.51 -20.08
CA GLN A 376 -2.36 -12.11 -21.04
C GLN A 376 -2.12 -12.77 -22.41
N GLU A 377 -0.92 -12.64 -22.96
CA GLU A 377 -0.57 -13.16 -24.29
C GLU A 377 -0.75 -14.68 -24.35
N GLN A 378 -0.26 -15.41 -23.35
CA GLN A 378 -0.36 -16.87 -23.31
C GLN A 378 -1.81 -17.34 -23.26
N TYR A 379 -2.64 -16.72 -22.40
CA TYR A 379 -4.05 -17.02 -22.32
C TYR A 379 -4.77 -16.68 -23.63
N ASN A 380 -4.60 -15.46 -24.15
CA ASN A 380 -5.27 -15.00 -25.36
C ASN A 380 -4.87 -15.82 -26.58
N SER A 381 -3.59 -16.15 -26.74
CA SER A 381 -3.09 -16.97 -27.84
C SER A 381 -3.64 -18.41 -27.80
N ALA A 382 -3.97 -18.94 -26.61
CA ALA A 382 -4.69 -20.19 -26.47
C ALA A 382 -6.18 -20.04 -26.83
N GLN A 383 -6.86 -19.04 -26.27
CA GLN A 383 -8.31 -18.84 -26.45
C GLN A 383 -8.71 -18.38 -27.87
N MET A 384 -7.84 -17.65 -28.56
CA MET A 384 -8.04 -17.24 -29.96
C MET A 384 -8.26 -18.43 -30.91
N LYS A 385 -7.85 -19.63 -30.52
CA LYS A 385 -8.06 -20.87 -31.30
C LYS A 385 -9.46 -21.45 -31.12
N ILE A 386 -10.22 -20.97 -30.13
CA ILE A 386 -11.53 -21.49 -29.75
C ILE A 386 -12.58 -20.41 -30.11
N PRO A 387 -13.43 -20.64 -31.13
CA PRO A 387 -14.42 -19.65 -31.55
C PRO A 387 -15.31 -19.18 -30.39
N GLY A 388 -15.37 -17.85 -30.18
CA GLY A 388 -16.21 -17.24 -29.14
C GLY A 388 -15.69 -17.38 -27.71
N ALA A 389 -14.50 -17.97 -27.49
CA ALA A 389 -13.90 -18.01 -26.17
C ALA A 389 -13.53 -16.61 -25.67
N PRO A 390 -13.71 -16.32 -24.37
CA PRO A 390 -13.42 -15.01 -23.79
C PRO A 390 -11.92 -14.74 -23.75
N LEU A 391 -11.54 -13.52 -24.14
CA LEU A 391 -10.18 -13.01 -24.06
C LEU A 391 -10.00 -12.07 -22.86
N LEU A 392 -8.74 -11.80 -22.52
CA LEU A 392 -8.34 -10.81 -21.53
C LEU A 392 -7.90 -9.51 -22.21
N TYR A 393 -8.36 -8.40 -21.65
CA TYR A 393 -8.02 -7.03 -22.05
C TYR A 393 -7.46 -6.28 -20.85
N LEU A 394 -6.28 -5.66 -20.98
CA LEU A 394 -5.60 -5.03 -19.84
C LEU A 394 -5.65 -3.50 -19.95
N VAL A 395 -6.52 -2.86 -19.15
CA VAL A 395 -6.50 -1.39 -19.04
C VAL A 395 -5.43 -0.99 -18.05
N LEU A 396 -4.44 -0.22 -18.50
CA LEU A 396 -3.37 0.28 -17.67
C LEU A 396 -3.84 1.49 -16.84
N ALA A 397 -3.52 1.50 -15.55
CA ALA A 397 -3.88 2.56 -14.61
C ALA A 397 -2.64 3.12 -13.93
N ASN A 398 -2.27 4.35 -14.25
CA ASN A 398 -1.16 5.03 -13.61
C ASN A 398 -1.65 5.84 -12.40
N THR A 399 -1.09 5.58 -11.21
CA THR A 399 -1.43 6.35 -9.99
C THR A 399 -0.38 7.42 -9.64
N THR A 400 0.73 7.44 -10.39
CA THR A 400 1.95 8.22 -10.08
C THR A 400 2.57 7.91 -8.71
N GLY A 401 2.11 6.90 -7.98
CA GLY A 401 2.57 6.57 -6.63
C GLY A 401 1.90 7.39 -5.51
N GLU A 402 0.84 8.13 -5.83
CA GLU A 402 0.18 9.09 -4.94
C GLU A 402 -1.23 8.63 -4.53
N GLU A 403 -1.62 8.91 -3.29
CA GLU A 403 -2.94 8.51 -2.74
C GLU A 403 -4.10 9.14 -3.50
N GLU A 404 -4.00 10.42 -3.87
CA GLU A 404 -4.98 11.11 -4.71
C GLU A 404 -5.12 10.42 -6.06
N GLY A 405 -4.00 10.00 -6.65
CA GLY A 405 -3.99 9.28 -7.91
C GLY A 405 -4.66 7.94 -7.82
N ALA A 406 -4.34 7.16 -6.79
CA ALA A 406 -4.99 5.88 -6.52
C ALA A 406 -6.51 6.02 -6.32
N LEU A 407 -6.94 7.04 -5.56
CA LEU A 407 -8.37 7.36 -5.38
C LEU A 407 -9.06 7.75 -6.67
N GLN A 408 -8.42 8.56 -7.52
CA GLN A 408 -8.96 8.94 -8.82
C GLN A 408 -9.17 7.71 -9.71
N ILE A 409 -8.19 6.79 -9.74
CA ILE A 409 -8.32 5.51 -10.46
C ILE A 409 -9.46 4.67 -9.90
N ALA A 410 -9.55 4.50 -8.59
CA ALA A 410 -10.61 3.69 -7.97
C ALA A 410 -12.01 4.25 -8.26
N ASN A 411 -12.17 5.58 -8.23
CA ASN A 411 -13.43 6.24 -8.58
C ASN A 411 -13.77 6.07 -10.07
N ALA A 412 -12.77 6.15 -10.95
CA ALA A 412 -12.95 5.89 -12.38
C ALA A 412 -13.40 4.45 -12.62
N VAL A 413 -12.75 3.47 -11.99
CA VAL A 413 -13.11 2.05 -12.08
C VAL A 413 -14.53 1.81 -11.54
N ALA A 414 -14.88 2.38 -10.39
CA ALA A 414 -16.23 2.27 -9.83
C ALA A 414 -17.30 2.83 -10.78
N THR A 415 -17.01 3.97 -11.41
CA THR A 415 -17.90 4.60 -12.40
C THR A 415 -18.04 3.74 -13.66
N LEU A 416 -16.92 3.23 -14.18
CA LEU A 416 -16.91 2.33 -15.32
C LEU A 416 -17.70 1.03 -15.04
N ASN A 417 -17.53 0.45 -13.84
CA ASN A 417 -18.25 -0.76 -13.46
C ASN A 417 -19.78 -0.53 -13.39
N ALA A 418 -20.20 0.64 -12.88
CA ALA A 418 -21.62 0.97 -12.73
C ALA A 418 -22.28 1.36 -14.07
N GLN A 419 -21.58 2.09 -14.94
CA GLN A 419 -22.17 2.74 -16.12
C GLN A 419 -21.81 2.04 -17.43
N GLY A 420 -20.66 1.38 -17.52
CA GLY A 420 -20.14 0.76 -18.73
C GLY A 420 -19.82 1.73 -19.86
N ASN A 421 -19.64 3.03 -19.58
CA ASN A 421 -19.27 4.02 -20.58
C ASN A 421 -17.76 4.27 -20.61
N PHE A 422 -17.04 3.41 -21.32
CA PHE A 422 -15.59 3.47 -21.43
C PHE A 422 -15.07 4.66 -22.26
N GLY A 423 -15.90 5.17 -23.18
CA GLY A 423 -15.53 6.30 -24.06
C GLY A 423 -15.27 7.60 -23.30
N ASP A 424 -16.03 7.86 -22.23
CA ASP A 424 -15.87 9.07 -21.40
C ASP A 424 -14.51 9.12 -20.68
N PHE A 425 -13.86 7.96 -20.51
CA PHE A 425 -12.53 7.83 -19.91
C PHE A 425 -11.40 7.85 -20.94
N GLY A 426 -11.73 8.01 -22.23
CA GLY A 426 -10.79 8.00 -23.32
C GLY A 426 -10.24 6.61 -23.64
N LEU A 427 -11.05 5.56 -23.43
CA LEU A 427 -10.73 4.18 -23.79
C LEU A 427 -11.43 3.79 -25.09
N GLN A 428 -10.79 2.95 -25.91
CA GLN A 428 -11.32 2.41 -27.16
C GLN A 428 -12.06 1.08 -26.99
N VAL A 429 -12.42 0.74 -25.76
CA VAL A 429 -13.25 -0.42 -25.43
C VAL A 429 -14.61 -0.29 -26.14
N THR A 430 -15.00 -1.34 -26.86
CA THR A 430 -16.28 -1.43 -27.57
C THR A 430 -17.26 -2.33 -26.81
N GLY A 431 -18.53 -1.94 -26.77
CA GLY A 431 -19.57 -2.69 -26.05
C GLY A 431 -19.58 -2.41 -24.55
N ARG A 432 -19.85 -3.45 -23.74
CA ARG A 432 -19.90 -3.37 -22.27
C ARG A 432 -19.22 -4.59 -21.64
N PRO A 433 -17.91 -4.81 -21.89
CA PRO A 433 -17.19 -5.88 -21.25
C PRO A 433 -17.19 -5.68 -19.72
N PRO A 434 -17.26 -6.78 -18.94
CA PRO A 434 -17.20 -6.67 -17.49
C PRO A 434 -15.79 -6.29 -17.03
N ILE A 435 -15.71 -5.51 -15.96
CA ILE A 435 -14.48 -5.35 -15.20
C ILE A 435 -14.36 -6.56 -14.28
N LEU A 436 -13.36 -7.39 -14.55
CA LEU A 436 -13.10 -8.63 -13.81
C LEU A 436 -12.42 -8.32 -12.48
N ALA A 437 -11.40 -7.47 -12.48
CA ALA A 437 -10.68 -7.08 -11.28
C ALA A 437 -9.83 -5.81 -11.49
N VAL A 438 -9.41 -5.22 -10.38
CA VAL A 438 -8.24 -4.33 -10.31
C VAL A 438 -7.05 -5.15 -9.82
N LEU A 439 -5.91 -5.05 -10.50
CA LEU A 439 -4.64 -5.67 -10.15
C LEU A 439 -3.63 -4.57 -9.83
N GLY A 440 -2.91 -4.67 -8.72
CA GLY A 440 -1.79 -3.79 -8.40
C GLY A 440 -2.04 -2.92 -7.18
N LEU A 441 -1.73 -1.62 -7.27
CA LEU A 441 -1.68 -0.67 -6.14
C LEU A 441 -0.61 -1.08 -5.11
N ALA A 442 0.62 -1.22 -5.62
CA ALA A 442 1.70 -1.91 -4.93
C ALA A 442 2.01 -1.37 -3.53
N PRO A 443 2.11 -0.04 -3.30
CA PRO A 443 2.29 0.45 -1.94
C PRO A 443 1.03 0.22 -1.11
N SER A 444 1.22 -0.34 0.08
CA SER A 444 0.12 -0.66 1.00
C SER A 444 -0.74 0.58 1.33
N ARG A 445 -0.13 1.78 1.35
CA ARG A 445 -0.83 3.07 1.53
C ARG A 445 -1.84 3.38 0.41
N LEU A 446 -1.52 3.01 -0.84
CA LEU A 446 -2.42 3.24 -1.99
C LEU A 446 -3.59 2.27 -1.92
N THR A 447 -3.32 1.02 -1.52
CA THR A 447 -4.37 0.04 -1.27
C THR A 447 -5.35 0.54 -0.19
N GLU A 448 -4.85 1.07 0.92
CA GLU A 448 -5.68 1.57 2.03
C GLU A 448 -6.76 2.56 1.57
N VAL A 449 -6.38 3.54 0.76
CA VAL A 449 -7.31 4.60 0.33
C VAL A 449 -8.35 4.13 -0.68
N VAL A 450 -8.04 3.11 -1.49
CA VAL A 450 -8.99 2.64 -2.53
C VAL A 450 -9.99 1.61 -2.02
N LEU A 451 -9.68 0.89 -0.93
CA LEU A 451 -10.51 -0.21 -0.43
C LEU A 451 -11.98 0.18 -0.26
N PRO A 452 -12.33 1.32 0.38
CA PRO A 452 -13.74 1.72 0.54
C PRO A 452 -14.47 2.00 -0.78
N VAL A 453 -13.75 2.43 -1.82
CA VAL A 453 -14.33 2.74 -3.13
C VAL A 453 -14.63 1.45 -3.89
N LEU A 454 -13.64 0.55 -3.99
CA LEU A 454 -13.80 -0.73 -4.69
C LEU A 454 -14.76 -1.69 -3.96
N CYS A 455 -14.77 -1.66 -2.62
CA CYS A 455 -15.74 -2.37 -1.78
C CYS A 455 -17.19 -2.01 -2.12
N ARG A 456 -17.49 -0.71 -2.25
CA ARG A 456 -18.82 -0.24 -2.66
C ARG A 456 -19.12 -0.56 -4.11
N ALA A 457 -18.11 -0.55 -4.98
CA ALA A 457 -18.27 -0.87 -6.39
C ALA A 457 -18.45 -2.38 -6.68
N GLY A 458 -18.11 -3.26 -5.73
CA GLY A 458 -18.17 -4.71 -5.93
C GLY A 458 -17.06 -5.23 -6.86
N VAL A 459 -15.93 -4.52 -6.95
CA VAL A 459 -14.84 -4.85 -7.87
C VAL A 459 -13.69 -5.52 -7.11
N PRO A 460 -13.31 -6.76 -7.42
CA PRO A 460 -12.20 -7.45 -6.76
C PRO A 460 -10.89 -6.67 -6.90
N LEU A 461 -10.09 -6.66 -5.83
CA LEU A 461 -8.75 -6.08 -5.81
C LEU A 461 -7.71 -7.16 -5.56
N LEU A 462 -6.91 -7.51 -6.57
CA LEU A 462 -5.73 -8.37 -6.45
C LEU A 462 -4.51 -7.47 -6.21
N ALA A 463 -4.03 -7.39 -4.97
CA ALA A 463 -2.91 -6.54 -4.59
C ALA A 463 -1.78 -7.37 -3.95
N PRO A 464 -1.10 -8.23 -4.73
CA PRO A 464 -0.09 -9.12 -4.18
C PRO A 464 1.19 -8.41 -3.71
N THR A 465 1.40 -7.14 -4.06
CA THR A 465 2.56 -6.37 -3.62
C THR A 465 2.28 -5.51 -2.38
N ALA A 466 1.01 -5.37 -1.97
CA ALA A 466 0.60 -4.69 -0.74
C ALA A 466 0.78 -5.60 0.50
N SER A 467 2.00 -5.69 1.01
CA SER A 467 2.40 -6.62 2.08
C SER A 467 2.09 -6.16 3.51
N GLY A 468 1.59 -4.93 3.70
CA GLY A 468 1.28 -4.37 5.01
C GLY A 468 0.21 -5.17 5.75
N LEU A 469 0.50 -5.61 6.98
CA LEU A 469 -0.44 -6.40 7.78
C LEU A 469 -1.69 -5.60 8.19
N PHE A 470 -1.54 -4.28 8.34
CA PHE A 470 -2.63 -3.39 8.72
C PHE A 470 -3.83 -3.47 7.77
N ILE A 471 -3.64 -3.84 6.50
CA ILE A 471 -4.74 -4.03 5.54
C ILE A 471 -5.59 -5.25 5.94
N ILE A 472 -4.96 -6.34 6.38
CA ILE A 472 -5.68 -7.52 6.88
C ILE A 472 -6.41 -7.19 8.18
N ASP A 473 -5.75 -6.48 9.09
CA ASP A 473 -6.37 -6.05 10.34
C ASP A 473 -7.57 -5.14 10.07
N LEU A 474 -7.43 -4.19 9.14
CA LEU A 474 -8.49 -3.29 8.71
C LEU A 474 -9.69 -4.07 8.16
N LEU A 475 -9.46 -5.06 7.30
CA LEU A 475 -10.54 -5.85 6.69
C LEU A 475 -11.19 -6.84 7.66
N SER A 476 -10.42 -7.43 8.57
CA SER A 476 -10.92 -8.44 9.53
C SER A 476 -11.62 -7.83 10.75
N GLN A 477 -11.17 -6.66 11.21
CA GLN A 477 -11.67 -6.05 12.45
C GLN A 477 -12.80 -5.05 12.20
N THR A 478 -12.91 -4.51 10.98
CA THR A 478 -13.85 -3.42 10.71
C THR A 478 -15.16 -3.95 10.14
N SER A 479 -16.26 -3.69 10.84
CA SER A 479 -17.61 -4.03 10.36
C SER A 479 -17.96 -3.35 9.04
N LEU A 480 -17.31 -2.23 8.69
CA LEU A 480 -17.50 -1.49 7.44
C LEU A 480 -17.36 -2.41 6.21
N TYR A 481 -16.38 -3.30 6.19
CA TYR A 481 -16.13 -4.17 5.04
C TYR A 481 -17.08 -5.37 4.96
N ARG A 482 -17.88 -5.64 6.01
CA ARG A 482 -18.95 -6.66 5.95
C ARG A 482 -20.12 -6.25 5.05
N HIS A 483 -20.18 -4.98 4.67
CA HIS A 483 -21.23 -4.41 3.82
C HIS A 483 -20.75 -4.10 2.40
N CYS A 484 -19.63 -4.68 1.97
CA CYS A 484 -19.20 -4.54 0.58
C CYS A 484 -20.25 -5.10 -0.38
N THR A 485 -20.33 -4.50 -1.56
CA THR A 485 -21.16 -5.01 -2.64
C THR A 485 -20.70 -6.43 -3.00
N PRO A 486 -21.62 -7.40 -3.14
CA PRO A 486 -21.26 -8.78 -3.42
C PRO A 486 -20.30 -8.90 -4.60
N GLY A 487 -19.22 -9.66 -4.40
CA GLY A 487 -18.17 -9.84 -5.39
C GLY A 487 -16.95 -8.97 -5.20
N PHE A 488 -16.97 -8.01 -4.28
CA PHE A 488 -15.71 -7.45 -3.77
C PHE A 488 -14.95 -8.49 -2.94
N ALA A 489 -13.64 -8.60 -3.17
CA ALA A 489 -12.69 -9.16 -2.22
C ALA A 489 -11.32 -8.51 -2.42
N PHE A 490 -10.61 -8.30 -1.31
CA PHE A 490 -9.18 -8.02 -1.31
C PHE A 490 -8.42 -9.36 -1.36
N ILE A 491 -7.62 -9.56 -2.38
CA ILE A 491 -6.92 -10.81 -2.66
C ILE A 491 -5.41 -10.55 -2.59
N ARG A 492 -4.74 -11.16 -1.61
CA ARG A 492 -3.28 -11.10 -1.43
C ARG A 492 -2.71 -12.50 -1.26
N PHE A 493 -1.81 -12.89 -2.14
CA PHE A 493 -1.25 -14.24 -2.16
C PHE A 493 0.27 -14.28 -2.00
N SER A 494 0.85 -13.16 -1.57
CA SER A 494 2.23 -13.01 -1.17
C SER A 494 2.36 -13.04 0.36
N ALA A 495 3.58 -13.25 0.85
CA ALA A 495 3.89 -13.15 2.28
C ALA A 495 3.84 -11.69 2.75
N ASP A 496 3.22 -11.44 3.91
CA ASP A 496 3.24 -10.12 4.55
C ASP A 496 4.61 -9.74 5.13
N ASP A 497 4.71 -8.47 5.51
CA ASP A 497 5.86 -7.89 6.19
C ASP A 497 6.25 -8.65 7.47
N SER A 498 5.28 -9.23 8.20
CA SER A 498 5.56 -9.99 9.42
C SER A 498 6.24 -11.31 9.10
N ALA A 499 5.69 -12.09 8.16
CA ALA A 499 6.26 -13.34 7.69
C ALA A 499 7.65 -13.15 7.06
N GLN A 500 7.82 -12.11 6.24
CA GLN A 500 9.11 -11.73 5.69
C GLN A 500 10.11 -11.38 6.80
N SER A 501 9.74 -10.47 7.70
CA SER A 501 10.63 -10.02 8.79
C SER A 501 11.01 -11.15 9.75
N ARG A 502 10.10 -12.10 9.98
CA ARG A 502 10.38 -13.33 10.73
C ARG A 502 11.45 -14.17 10.03
N ALA A 503 11.26 -14.46 8.74
CA ALA A 503 12.22 -15.24 7.97
C ALA A 503 13.61 -14.56 7.96
N GLY A 504 13.64 -13.24 7.76
CA GLY A 504 14.87 -12.44 7.84
C GLY A 504 15.54 -12.50 9.20
N ALA A 505 14.78 -12.36 10.29
CA ALA A 505 15.30 -12.42 11.66
C ALA A 505 15.84 -13.82 12.02
N ASP A 506 15.11 -14.86 11.66
CA ASP A 506 15.51 -16.25 11.89
C ASP A 506 16.78 -16.59 11.10
N TYR A 507 16.87 -16.17 9.84
CA TYR A 507 18.06 -16.38 9.02
C TYR A 507 19.27 -15.56 9.52
N ALA A 508 19.05 -14.31 9.93
CA ALA A 508 20.09 -13.48 10.54
C ALA A 508 20.69 -14.14 11.80
N TYR A 509 19.85 -14.75 12.63
CA TYR A 509 20.29 -15.40 13.86
C TYR A 509 20.94 -16.77 13.62
N ASN A 510 20.26 -17.65 12.87
CA ASN A 510 20.63 -19.06 12.69
C ASN A 510 21.78 -19.23 11.69
N GLU A 511 21.67 -18.60 10.51
CA GLU A 511 22.58 -18.83 9.39
C GLU A 511 23.72 -17.80 9.34
N LEU A 512 23.41 -16.54 9.65
CA LEU A 512 24.41 -15.47 9.61
C LEU A 512 25.15 -15.28 10.93
N GLY A 513 24.66 -15.88 12.03
CA GLY A 513 25.25 -15.77 13.36
C GLY A 513 25.19 -14.36 13.96
N ALA A 514 24.33 -13.48 13.44
CA ALA A 514 24.21 -12.11 13.93
C ALA A 514 23.66 -12.09 15.36
N ARG A 515 24.18 -11.21 16.20
CA ARG A 515 23.74 -10.99 17.59
C ARG A 515 23.41 -9.52 17.86
N ASN A 516 24.05 -8.62 17.14
CA ASN A 516 23.88 -7.18 17.28
C ASN A 516 23.39 -6.63 15.95
N VAL A 517 22.18 -6.06 15.94
CA VAL A 517 21.58 -5.52 14.71
C VAL A 517 21.32 -4.03 14.85
N ALA A 518 21.64 -3.27 13.81
CA ALA A 518 21.12 -1.91 13.64
C ALA A 518 19.96 -1.94 12.64
N ILE A 519 18.92 -1.14 12.87
CA ILE A 519 17.72 -1.11 12.02
C ILE A 519 17.60 0.27 11.38
N PHE A 520 17.32 0.32 10.08
CA PHE A 520 17.03 1.54 9.34
C PHE A 520 15.64 1.44 8.73
N TYR A 521 14.75 2.39 9.03
CA TYR A 521 13.37 2.33 8.54
C TYR A 521 12.79 3.72 8.26
N ASP A 522 11.85 3.80 7.33
CA ASP A 522 11.09 5.01 7.04
C ASP A 522 9.77 4.97 7.84
N PRO A 523 9.60 5.83 8.86
CA PRO A 523 8.37 5.87 9.64
C PRO A 523 7.16 6.40 8.85
N SER A 524 7.37 7.04 7.70
CA SER A 524 6.29 7.52 6.82
C SER A 524 5.80 6.45 5.85
N ASN A 525 6.53 5.34 5.70
CA ASN A 525 6.11 4.18 4.93
C ASN A 525 5.58 3.08 5.89
N PRO A 526 4.27 2.75 5.87
CA PRO A 526 3.70 1.73 6.73
C PRO A 526 4.34 0.34 6.62
N SER A 527 4.77 -0.06 5.41
CA SER A 527 5.42 -1.35 5.19
C SER A 527 6.85 -1.37 5.75
N SER A 528 7.61 -0.29 5.54
CA SER A 528 8.95 -0.11 6.13
C SER A 528 8.90 -0.17 7.66
N SER A 529 8.00 0.61 8.26
CA SER A 529 7.79 0.67 9.71
C SER A 529 7.33 -0.67 10.30
N SER A 530 6.35 -1.32 9.66
CA SER A 530 5.86 -2.64 10.09
C SER A 530 6.96 -3.70 10.02
N SER A 531 7.73 -3.72 8.93
CA SER A 531 8.84 -4.66 8.76
C SER A 531 9.93 -4.47 9.81
N ALA A 532 10.31 -3.22 10.09
CA ALA A 532 11.26 -2.90 11.15
C ALA A 532 10.76 -3.36 12.53
N HIS A 533 9.48 -3.14 12.83
CA HIS A 533 8.85 -3.59 14.06
C HIS A 533 8.88 -5.12 14.21
N TYR A 534 8.38 -5.86 13.22
CA TYR A 534 8.34 -7.33 13.28
C TYR A 534 9.73 -7.93 13.31
N PHE A 535 10.69 -7.40 12.54
CA PHE A 535 12.07 -7.88 12.59
C PHE A 535 12.65 -7.69 13.98
N SER A 536 12.47 -6.52 14.60
CA SER A 536 12.92 -6.24 15.97
C SER A 536 12.35 -7.26 16.95
N GLN A 537 11.03 -7.51 16.86
CA GLN A 537 10.33 -8.45 17.72
C GLN A 537 10.88 -9.88 17.59
N TYR A 538 10.98 -10.41 16.37
CA TYR A 538 11.44 -11.77 16.13
C TYR A 538 12.93 -11.94 16.42
N PHE A 539 13.76 -10.96 16.06
CA PHE A 539 15.20 -11.04 16.31
C PHE A 539 15.54 -11.00 17.81
N THR A 540 14.86 -10.16 18.59
CA THR A 540 15.07 -10.05 20.05
C THR A 540 14.43 -11.18 20.85
N ALA A 541 13.55 -11.99 20.24
CA ALA A 541 13.05 -13.22 20.85
C ALA A 541 14.14 -14.32 20.93
N HIS A 542 15.18 -14.24 20.11
CA HIS A 542 16.34 -15.14 20.17
C HIS A 542 17.25 -14.81 21.36
N ARG A 543 18.00 -15.81 21.85
CA ARG A 543 18.88 -15.62 23.01
C ARG A 543 20.14 -14.83 22.63
N HIS A 544 20.53 -13.91 23.51
CA HIS A 544 21.75 -13.10 23.40
C HIS A 544 21.78 -12.20 22.15
N THR A 545 20.62 -11.81 21.64
CA THR A 545 20.49 -10.82 20.56
C THR A 545 20.10 -9.46 21.12
N ARG A 546 20.39 -8.40 20.36
CA ARG A 546 19.96 -7.03 20.67
C ARG A 546 19.90 -6.15 19.42
N ILE A 547 19.01 -5.18 19.47
CA ILE A 547 19.03 -4.02 18.58
C ILE A 547 19.96 -2.98 19.22
N VAL A 548 21.06 -2.64 18.53
CA VAL A 548 22.09 -1.71 19.04
C VAL A 548 21.91 -0.28 18.57
N ALA A 549 21.18 -0.08 17.47
CA ALA A 549 20.80 1.22 16.94
C ALA A 549 19.49 1.07 16.14
N GLN A 550 18.70 2.14 16.13
CA GLN A 550 17.46 2.22 15.35
C GLN A 550 17.38 3.63 14.76
N GLU A 551 17.64 3.70 13.46
CA GLU A 551 17.79 4.94 12.69
C GLU A 551 16.57 5.13 11.79
N THR A 552 16.10 6.37 11.71
CA THR A 552 15.00 6.73 10.82
C THR A 552 15.54 7.29 9.51
N ALA A 553 15.08 6.71 8.41
CA ALA A 553 15.28 7.23 7.06
C ALA A 553 14.02 8.00 6.66
N VAL A 554 13.70 9.07 7.39
CA VAL A 554 12.51 9.86 7.09
C VAL A 554 12.71 10.50 5.73
N ALA A 555 11.75 10.31 4.83
CA ALA A 555 11.73 11.08 3.62
C ALA A 555 11.59 12.57 3.95
N SER A 556 12.68 13.31 3.84
CA SER A 556 12.83 14.70 4.32
C SER A 556 12.04 15.75 3.52
N GLY A 557 11.00 15.33 2.77
CA GLY A 557 10.38 16.13 1.72
C GLY A 557 11.31 16.41 0.54
N LEU A 558 12.58 15.97 0.62
CA LEU A 558 13.47 15.87 -0.51
C LEU A 558 12.87 14.80 -1.41
N LEU A 559 12.34 15.29 -2.51
CA LEU A 559 12.03 14.44 -3.62
C LEU A 559 13.36 14.05 -4.28
N ASP A 560 13.53 12.78 -4.64
CA ASP A 560 14.59 12.42 -5.58
C ASP A 560 14.40 13.15 -6.92
N ALA A 561 15.32 12.96 -7.86
CA ALA A 561 15.19 13.55 -9.21
C ALA A 561 13.86 13.18 -9.92
N ASN A 562 13.10 12.23 -9.36
CA ASN A 562 11.85 11.71 -9.90
C ASN A 562 10.66 11.92 -8.96
N GLY A 563 10.74 12.90 -8.05
CA GLY A 563 9.60 13.29 -7.26
C GLY A 563 9.29 12.37 -6.07
N ARG A 564 10.15 11.40 -5.73
CA ARG A 564 9.87 10.46 -4.62
C ARG A 564 10.39 10.96 -3.29
N PRO A 565 9.61 10.85 -2.20
CA PRO A 565 10.12 11.06 -0.87
C PRO A 565 11.31 10.10 -0.63
N GLN A 566 12.52 10.64 -0.47
CA GLN A 566 13.71 9.89 -0.08
C GLN A 566 14.32 10.49 1.18
N ALA A 567 14.99 9.66 1.97
CA ALA A 567 15.79 10.18 3.05
C ALA A 567 16.93 11.02 2.47
N SER A 568 17.27 12.11 3.15
CA SER A 568 18.48 12.86 2.79
C SER A 568 19.66 11.90 2.82
N ARG A 569 20.47 11.90 1.76
CA ARG A 569 21.71 11.10 1.71
C ARG A 569 22.57 11.37 2.95
N ASP A 570 22.66 12.62 3.38
CA ASP A 570 23.47 12.99 4.55
C ASP A 570 22.89 12.41 5.85
N ASP A 571 21.56 12.36 6.00
CA ASP A 571 20.91 11.79 7.18
C ASP A 571 21.09 10.26 7.22
N LEU A 572 20.95 9.58 6.09
CA LEU A 572 21.23 8.14 5.98
C LEU A 572 22.69 7.81 6.36
N LEU A 573 23.64 8.60 5.85
CA LEU A 573 25.06 8.40 6.14
C LEU A 573 25.41 8.76 7.58
N ALA A 574 24.75 9.75 8.17
CA ALA A 574 24.86 10.07 9.59
C ALA A 574 24.34 8.91 10.45
N GLY A 575 23.15 8.38 10.15
CA GLY A 575 22.60 7.20 10.83
C GLY A 575 23.52 5.98 10.69
N LEU A 576 24.10 5.74 9.50
CA LEU A 576 25.10 4.67 9.32
C LEU A 576 26.30 4.85 10.23
N LYS A 577 26.83 6.08 10.32
CA LYS A 577 27.95 6.38 11.20
C LYS A 577 27.60 6.15 12.68
N ASP A 578 26.42 6.57 13.11
CA ASP A 578 25.95 6.40 14.49
C ASP A 578 25.76 4.92 14.82
N ALA A 579 25.13 4.15 13.93
CA ALA A 579 24.99 2.70 14.04
C ALA A 579 26.35 1.99 14.15
N LEU A 580 27.35 2.39 13.36
CA LEU A 580 28.70 1.80 13.41
C LEU A 580 29.48 2.17 14.69
N GLN A 581 29.09 3.25 15.38
CA GLN A 581 29.69 3.67 16.65
C GLN A 581 29.01 3.06 17.88
N ALA A 582 27.87 2.39 17.71
CA ALA A 582 27.18 1.69 18.79
C ALA A 582 28.12 0.68 19.47
N GLN A 583 27.92 0.47 20.77
CA GLN A 583 28.67 -0.52 21.55
C GLN A 583 27.75 -1.63 22.08
N PRO A 584 27.91 -2.87 21.59
CA PRO A 584 28.86 -3.30 20.56
C PRO A 584 28.44 -2.81 19.18
N ARG A 585 29.40 -2.87 18.26
CA ARG A 585 29.16 -2.62 16.85
C ARG A 585 28.13 -3.62 16.29
N PRO A 586 27.25 -3.20 15.37
CA PRO A 586 26.34 -4.12 14.70
C PRO A 586 27.10 -5.14 13.83
N ASP A 587 26.67 -6.40 13.90
CA ASP A 587 27.09 -7.47 12.98
C ASP A 587 26.33 -7.35 11.66
N LEU A 588 25.09 -6.86 11.72
CA LEU A 588 24.15 -6.76 10.63
C LEU A 588 23.35 -5.46 10.70
N ILE A 589 23.04 -4.91 9.54
CA ILE A 589 22.09 -3.81 9.35
C ILE A 589 20.84 -4.40 8.68
N PHE A 590 19.68 -4.26 9.31
CA PHE A 590 18.39 -4.56 8.69
C PHE A 590 17.78 -3.26 8.15
N ALA A 591 17.53 -3.19 6.85
CA ALA A 591 17.09 -1.98 6.16
C ALA A 591 15.86 -2.24 5.28
N PRO A 592 14.64 -2.22 5.84
CA PRO A 592 13.41 -2.27 5.06
C PRO A 592 13.10 -0.92 4.38
N LEU A 593 14.00 -0.43 3.54
CA LEU A 593 13.90 0.87 2.89
C LEU A 593 13.63 0.74 1.39
N LEU A 594 13.29 1.86 0.75
CA LEU A 594 13.18 1.94 -0.70
C LEU A 594 14.53 1.68 -1.37
N SER A 595 14.49 1.25 -2.63
CA SER A 595 15.68 0.84 -3.38
C SER A 595 16.80 1.91 -3.39
N ASN A 596 16.49 3.21 -3.43
CA ASN A 596 17.49 4.29 -3.42
C ASN A 596 18.29 4.35 -2.13
N ASP A 597 17.58 4.29 -1.00
CA ASP A 597 18.18 4.41 0.32
C ASP A 597 19.03 3.18 0.61
N VAL A 598 18.55 2.00 0.19
CA VAL A 598 19.30 0.74 0.23
C VAL A 598 20.58 0.82 -0.60
N MET A 599 20.51 1.33 -1.84
CA MET A 599 21.70 1.50 -2.68
C MET A 599 22.71 2.47 -2.08
N THR A 600 22.23 3.58 -1.50
CA THR A 600 23.06 4.55 -0.79
C THR A 600 23.77 3.91 0.41
N LEU A 601 23.05 3.13 1.21
CA LEU A 601 23.64 2.37 2.33
C LEU A 601 24.65 1.33 1.85
N ALA A 602 24.32 0.58 0.80
CA ALA A 602 25.19 -0.45 0.25
C ALA A 602 26.52 0.12 -0.29
N GLU A 603 26.46 1.23 -1.03
CA GLU A 603 27.64 1.97 -1.50
C GLU A 603 28.51 2.45 -0.32
N ALA A 604 27.88 2.99 0.73
CA ALA A 604 28.58 3.48 1.91
C ALA A 604 29.24 2.35 2.70
N ILE A 605 28.58 1.21 2.85
CA ILE A 605 29.15 0.01 3.47
C ILE A 605 30.33 -0.51 2.65
N ALA A 606 30.24 -0.53 1.31
CA ALA A 606 31.31 -0.99 0.44
C ALA A 606 32.62 -0.20 0.59
N GLN A 607 32.53 1.08 1.00
CA GLN A 607 33.69 1.94 1.26
C GLN A 607 34.40 1.63 2.59
N LEU A 608 33.78 0.87 3.49
CA LEU A 608 34.41 0.46 4.74
C LEU A 608 35.46 -0.65 4.51
N PRO A 609 36.50 -0.75 5.37
CA PRO A 609 37.40 -1.88 5.36
C PRO A 609 36.64 -3.21 5.48
N ARG A 610 37.06 -4.27 4.77
CA ARG A 610 36.34 -5.55 4.71
C ARG A 610 35.99 -6.15 6.07
N ASN A 611 36.89 -6.03 7.06
CA ASN A 611 36.68 -6.53 8.42
C ASN A 611 35.76 -5.64 9.28
N GLN A 612 35.26 -4.55 8.70
CA GLN A 612 34.40 -3.56 9.33
C GLN A 612 33.01 -3.47 8.64
N GLN A 613 32.81 -4.15 7.51
CA GLN A 613 31.54 -4.14 6.80
C GLN A 613 30.50 -4.97 7.57
N PRO A 614 29.40 -4.36 8.08
CA PRO A 614 28.26 -5.16 8.55
C PRO A 614 27.62 -5.90 7.37
N ILE A 615 26.91 -6.99 7.68
CA ILE A 615 26.02 -7.62 6.70
C ILE A 615 24.84 -6.66 6.45
N LEU A 616 24.44 -6.47 5.19
CA LEU A 616 23.23 -5.74 4.85
C LEU A 616 22.10 -6.73 4.54
N LEU A 617 21.07 -6.75 5.36
CA LEU A 617 19.83 -7.50 5.12
C LEU A 617 18.71 -6.52 4.79
N ILE A 618 18.17 -6.64 3.59
CA ILE A 618 17.09 -5.81 3.08
C ILE A 618 15.77 -6.55 3.31
N GLY A 619 14.70 -5.82 3.62
CA GLY A 619 13.37 -6.40 3.81
C GLY A 619 12.27 -5.41 3.45
N GLY A 620 11.04 -5.70 3.87
CA GLY A 620 9.87 -4.85 3.65
C GLY A 620 9.52 -4.68 2.17
N GLU A 621 9.16 -3.45 1.80
CA GLU A 621 8.64 -3.17 0.47
C GLU A 621 9.71 -3.35 -0.62
N PHE A 622 9.25 -3.84 -1.76
CA PHE A 622 9.96 -4.11 -3.00
C PHE A 622 11.35 -3.48 -3.20
N VAL A 623 12.40 -4.32 -3.20
CA VAL A 623 13.72 -3.94 -3.72
C VAL A 623 14.05 -4.77 -4.95
N GLN A 624 14.39 -4.08 -6.04
CA GLN A 624 14.73 -4.71 -7.31
C GLN A 624 16.07 -5.45 -7.20
N PRO A 625 16.11 -6.75 -7.50
CA PRO A 625 17.36 -7.50 -7.57
C PRO A 625 18.35 -6.89 -8.59
N THR A 626 17.85 -6.39 -9.72
CA THR A 626 18.66 -5.76 -10.78
C THR A 626 19.34 -4.46 -10.32
N ALA A 627 18.69 -3.66 -9.47
CA ALA A 627 19.30 -2.46 -8.88
C ALA A 627 20.50 -2.84 -8.01
N ILE A 628 20.35 -3.89 -7.19
CA ILE A 628 21.44 -4.42 -6.36
C ILE A 628 22.57 -5.01 -7.21
N GLN A 629 22.27 -5.67 -8.33
CA GLN A 629 23.29 -6.21 -9.24
C GLN A 629 24.18 -5.11 -9.84
N LYS A 630 23.65 -3.90 -10.06
CA LYS A 630 24.43 -2.73 -10.53
C LYS A 630 25.53 -2.33 -9.54
N LEU A 631 25.44 -2.72 -8.27
CA LEU A 631 26.48 -2.49 -7.28
C LEU A 631 27.78 -3.21 -7.63
N VAL A 632 27.71 -4.40 -8.24
CA VAL A 632 28.89 -5.22 -8.54
C VAL A 632 29.87 -4.56 -9.51
N PRO A 633 29.46 -4.09 -10.71
CA PRO A 633 30.37 -3.37 -11.59
C PRO A 633 30.88 -2.06 -10.95
N TRP A 634 30.04 -1.35 -10.18
CA TRP A 634 30.47 -0.14 -9.47
C TRP A 634 31.55 -0.43 -8.42
N VAL A 635 31.38 -1.46 -7.58
CA VAL A 635 32.38 -1.90 -6.59
C VAL A 635 33.70 -2.28 -7.27
N ARG A 636 33.63 -3.04 -8.38
CA ARG A 636 34.81 -3.44 -9.16
C ARG A 636 35.54 -2.24 -9.75
N GLN A 637 34.80 -1.29 -10.33
CA GLN A 637 35.36 -0.07 -10.90
C GLN A 637 36.09 0.78 -9.86
N ASN A 638 35.55 0.83 -8.63
CA ASN A 638 36.13 1.59 -7.52
C ASN A 638 37.13 0.80 -6.67
N GLN A 639 37.47 -0.44 -7.06
CA GLN A 639 38.38 -1.33 -6.32
C GLN A 639 37.96 -1.56 -4.86
N LEU A 640 36.65 -1.58 -4.61
CA LEU A 640 36.06 -1.81 -3.28
C LEU A 640 35.78 -3.29 -3.05
N THR A 641 35.44 -3.66 -1.80
CA THR A 641 34.94 -5.00 -1.49
C THR A 641 33.42 -4.99 -1.49
N LEU A 642 32.79 -5.93 -2.20
CA LEU A 642 31.34 -6.05 -2.25
C LEU A 642 30.81 -6.46 -0.86
N PRO A 643 29.90 -5.66 -0.25
CA PRO A 643 29.27 -6.03 1.00
C PRO A 643 28.47 -7.33 0.86
N ARG A 644 28.33 -8.05 1.97
CA ARG A 644 27.43 -9.20 2.04
C ARG A 644 25.99 -8.69 2.08
N ILE A 645 25.27 -8.86 0.98
CA ILE A 645 23.89 -8.40 0.83
C ILE A 645 22.95 -9.59 0.75
N TYR A 646 21.91 -9.53 1.58
CA TYR A 646 20.77 -10.44 1.56
C TYR A 646 19.48 -9.63 1.38
N VAL A 647 18.49 -10.18 0.69
CA VAL A 647 17.20 -9.54 0.46
C VAL A 647 16.10 -10.51 0.84
N THR A 648 15.24 -10.10 1.76
CA THR A 648 14.00 -10.82 2.05
C THR A 648 12.95 -10.35 1.07
N VAL A 649 12.34 -11.28 0.34
CA VAL A 649 11.31 -11.00 -0.66
C VAL A 649 10.07 -11.85 -0.38
N SER A 650 8.89 -11.35 -0.75
CA SER A 650 7.64 -12.09 -0.60
C SER A 650 7.56 -13.28 -1.55
N SER A 651 8.24 -13.20 -2.69
CA SER A 651 8.29 -14.20 -3.75
C SER A 651 9.63 -14.15 -4.49
N ALA A 652 10.07 -15.30 -4.98
CA ALA A 652 11.25 -15.41 -5.84
C ALA A 652 10.97 -16.41 -6.95
N ALA A 653 11.65 -16.26 -8.08
CA ALA A 653 11.53 -17.21 -9.18
C ALA A 653 12.01 -18.59 -8.72
N ARG A 654 11.15 -19.61 -8.87
CA ARG A 654 11.46 -20.99 -8.52
C ARG A 654 11.55 -21.84 -9.78
N PRO A 655 12.39 -22.89 -9.80
CA PRO A 655 12.34 -23.87 -10.86
C PRO A 655 10.90 -24.40 -10.99
N PRO A 656 10.34 -24.46 -12.22
CA PRO A 656 9.00 -24.98 -12.43
C PRO A 656 8.83 -26.36 -11.78
N SER A 657 8.00 -26.44 -10.75
CA SER A 657 7.69 -27.69 -10.06
C SER A 657 6.34 -28.23 -10.54
N GLY A 658 6.30 -29.52 -10.89
CA GLY A 658 5.07 -30.20 -11.31
C GLY A 658 4.84 -30.25 -12.82
N ASP A 659 3.66 -30.74 -13.20
CA ASP A 659 3.31 -31.05 -14.59
C ASP A 659 2.78 -29.85 -15.38
N SER A 660 2.51 -28.71 -14.72
CA SER A 660 2.03 -27.52 -15.41
C SER A 660 3.10 -26.98 -16.37
N PRO A 661 2.81 -26.85 -17.67
CA PRO A 661 3.74 -26.25 -18.62
C PRO A 661 3.83 -24.73 -18.48
N TRP A 662 2.85 -24.10 -17.79
CA TRP A 662 2.71 -22.65 -17.75
C TRP A 662 3.93 -21.91 -17.17
N PRO A 663 4.49 -22.26 -15.99
CA PRO A 663 5.68 -21.55 -15.50
C PRO A 663 6.88 -21.66 -16.44
N LYS A 664 7.05 -22.80 -17.12
CA LYS A 664 8.12 -22.98 -18.12
C LYS A 664 7.93 -22.05 -19.32
N GLN A 665 6.70 -21.94 -19.82
CA GLN A 665 6.34 -21.05 -20.91
C GLN A 665 6.49 -19.59 -20.52
N PHE A 666 6.07 -19.22 -19.30
CA PHE A 666 6.21 -17.90 -18.73
C PHE A 666 7.69 -17.45 -18.72
N TYR A 667 8.59 -18.26 -18.15
CA TYR A 667 10.01 -17.94 -18.14
C TYR A 667 10.62 -17.90 -19.55
N ALA A 668 10.20 -18.79 -20.46
CA ALA A 668 10.66 -18.77 -21.85
C ALA A 668 10.24 -17.50 -22.60
N ALA A 669 9.01 -17.04 -22.38
CA ALA A 669 8.48 -15.80 -22.94
C ALA A 669 9.23 -14.59 -22.39
N PHE A 670 9.41 -14.52 -21.07
CA PHE A 670 10.22 -13.48 -20.44
C PHE A 670 11.61 -13.38 -21.07
N CYS A 671 12.26 -14.54 -21.19
CA CYS A 671 13.59 -14.64 -21.74
C CYS A 671 13.74 -14.22 -23.20
N THR A 672 12.70 -14.47 -23.99
CA THR A 672 12.72 -14.17 -25.42
C THR A 672 12.35 -12.72 -25.67
N LEU A 673 11.49 -12.13 -24.85
CA LEU A 673 10.85 -10.84 -25.12
C LEU A 673 11.43 -9.68 -24.29
N PHE A 674 11.86 -9.91 -23.05
CA PHE A 674 12.18 -8.84 -22.11
C PHE A 674 13.57 -8.94 -21.47
N ALA A 675 14.19 -10.12 -21.46
CA ALA A 675 15.53 -10.27 -20.91
C ALA A 675 16.55 -9.49 -21.77
N SER A 676 17.28 -8.56 -21.13
CA SER A 676 18.34 -7.83 -21.82
C SER A 676 19.46 -8.78 -22.27
N PRO A 677 20.13 -8.53 -23.41
CA PRO A 677 21.27 -9.33 -23.84
C PRO A 677 22.33 -9.45 -22.73
N GLY A 678 22.70 -10.68 -22.38
CA GLY A 678 23.66 -10.96 -21.30
C GLY A 678 23.08 -10.94 -19.88
N SER A 679 21.79 -10.63 -19.71
CA SER A 679 21.10 -10.89 -18.44
C SER A 679 20.90 -12.39 -18.24
N PHE A 680 21.00 -12.84 -16.99
CA PHE A 680 20.74 -14.23 -16.67
C PHE A 680 19.23 -14.48 -16.71
N CYS A 681 18.79 -15.10 -17.79
CA CYS A 681 17.47 -15.70 -17.99
C CYS A 681 17.09 -16.81 -16.98
N SER A 682 18.01 -17.12 -16.08
CA SER A 682 17.94 -18.22 -15.15
C SER A 682 18.44 -17.73 -13.80
N GLY A 683 17.73 -18.06 -12.73
CA GLY A 683 18.08 -17.67 -11.37
C GLY A 683 17.01 -16.81 -10.72
N ALA A 684 17.15 -16.65 -9.40
CA ALA A 684 16.12 -16.07 -8.53
C ALA A 684 15.85 -14.58 -8.77
N ALA A 685 16.72 -13.91 -9.51
CA ALA A 685 16.66 -12.48 -9.83
C ALA A 685 16.45 -12.18 -11.31
N ALA A 686 16.22 -13.20 -12.15
CA ALA A 686 15.90 -12.99 -13.56
C ALA A 686 14.65 -12.12 -13.71
N LEU A 687 13.70 -12.32 -12.80
CA LEU A 687 12.48 -11.55 -12.64
C LEU A 687 12.42 -11.04 -11.21
N ASP A 688 11.92 -9.82 -11.02
CA ASP A 688 11.56 -9.37 -9.69
C ASP A 688 10.24 -10.01 -9.23
N GLN A 689 9.95 -9.86 -7.94
CA GLN A 689 8.74 -10.42 -7.36
C GLN A 689 7.46 -9.83 -7.97
N GLY A 690 7.50 -8.63 -8.55
CA GLY A 690 6.34 -7.92 -9.09
C GLY A 690 5.86 -8.56 -10.36
N ALA A 691 6.78 -8.84 -11.29
CA ALA A 691 6.48 -9.60 -12.49
C ALA A 691 5.90 -10.98 -12.18
N LEU A 692 6.48 -11.70 -11.22
CA LEU A 692 5.99 -13.03 -10.82
C LEU A 692 4.56 -12.95 -10.27
N LEU A 693 4.33 -12.03 -9.35
CA LEU A 693 3.03 -11.87 -8.68
C LEU A 693 1.95 -11.35 -9.63
N PHE A 694 2.26 -10.40 -10.52
CA PHE A 694 1.29 -9.91 -11.51
C PHE A 694 0.96 -10.98 -12.56
N GLY A 695 1.96 -11.77 -12.96
CA GLY A 695 1.73 -12.91 -13.85
C GLY A 695 0.78 -13.93 -13.22
N ASP A 696 1.05 -14.33 -11.98
CA ASP A 696 0.18 -15.22 -11.22
C ASP A 696 -1.24 -14.65 -11.04
N ALA A 697 -1.38 -13.35 -10.79
CA ALA A 697 -2.69 -12.71 -10.65
C ALA A 697 -3.52 -12.77 -11.94
N VAL A 698 -2.92 -12.43 -13.08
CA VAL A 698 -3.60 -12.49 -14.38
C VAL A 698 -3.96 -13.94 -14.73
N GLU A 699 -3.07 -14.89 -14.47
CA GLU A 699 -3.33 -16.32 -14.68
C GLU A 699 -4.45 -16.85 -13.78
N MET A 700 -4.52 -16.44 -12.51
CA MET A 700 -5.63 -16.81 -11.63
C MET A 700 -6.98 -16.29 -12.12
N VAL A 701 -7.03 -15.07 -12.66
CA VAL A 701 -8.23 -14.54 -13.31
C VAL A 701 -8.57 -15.35 -14.56
N ALA A 702 -7.59 -15.60 -15.43
CA ALA A 702 -7.72 -16.40 -16.65
C ALA A 702 -8.30 -17.80 -16.39
N LEU A 703 -7.72 -18.55 -15.43
CA LEU A 703 -8.19 -19.88 -15.06
C LEU A 703 -9.62 -19.86 -14.50
N SER A 704 -10.02 -18.74 -13.90
CA SER A 704 -11.37 -18.55 -13.36
C SER A 704 -12.41 -18.15 -14.41
N LEU A 705 -12.01 -17.83 -15.65
CA LEU A 705 -12.91 -17.58 -16.78
C LEU A 705 -13.42 -18.88 -17.43
N GLY A 706 -12.78 -20.02 -17.16
CA GLY A 706 -13.20 -21.31 -17.70
C GLY A 706 -14.64 -21.69 -17.33
N PRO A 707 -15.26 -22.64 -18.07
CA PRO A 707 -16.56 -23.17 -17.70
C PRO A 707 -16.51 -23.75 -16.29
N ASP A 708 -17.54 -23.48 -15.50
CA ASP A 708 -17.65 -24.07 -14.16
C ASP A 708 -17.71 -25.59 -14.33
N GLN A 709 -16.71 -26.33 -13.86
CA GLN A 709 -16.75 -27.81 -13.92
C GLN A 709 -18.01 -28.36 -13.23
N GLN A 710 -18.55 -27.63 -12.25
CA GLN A 710 -19.81 -27.94 -11.60
C GLN A 710 -21.03 -27.66 -12.49
N SER A 711 -20.99 -26.61 -13.31
CA SER A 711 -22.09 -26.31 -14.24
C SER A 711 -22.08 -27.26 -15.43
N GLU A 712 -20.93 -27.78 -15.86
CA GLU A 712 -20.88 -28.88 -16.84
C GLU A 712 -21.50 -30.17 -16.28
N GLN A 713 -21.22 -30.51 -15.02
CA GLN A 713 -21.84 -31.67 -14.37
C GLN A 713 -23.35 -31.50 -14.15
N GLN A 714 -23.83 -30.31 -13.81
CA GLN A 714 -25.27 -30.03 -13.70
C GLN A 714 -25.95 -29.96 -15.07
N ALA A 715 -25.33 -29.35 -16.08
CA ALA A 715 -25.87 -29.26 -17.43
C ALA A 715 -26.05 -30.64 -18.09
N GLN A 716 -25.20 -31.62 -17.75
CA GLN A 716 -25.38 -33.01 -18.18
C GLN A 716 -26.61 -33.68 -17.55
N SER A 717 -27.10 -33.20 -16.41
CA SER A 717 -28.30 -33.73 -15.75
C SER A 717 -29.61 -33.07 -16.21
N SER A 718 -29.54 -31.86 -16.78
CA SER A 718 -30.68 -31.10 -17.29
C SER A 718 -30.72 -31.12 -18.83
N GLN A 719 -31.05 -32.28 -19.41
CA GLN A 719 -31.34 -32.40 -20.84
C GLN A 719 -32.60 -31.59 -21.21
N GLY A 720 -32.44 -30.38 -21.77
CA GLY A 720 -33.54 -29.73 -22.50
C GLY A 720 -33.67 -28.21 -22.45
N GLN A 721 -32.80 -27.46 -21.77
CA GLN A 721 -32.87 -25.99 -21.78
C GLN A 721 -31.67 -25.37 -22.50
N ALA A 722 -31.97 -24.40 -23.35
CA ALA A 722 -31.10 -23.76 -24.33
C ALA A 722 -29.70 -23.41 -23.76
N GLN A 723 -28.67 -23.69 -24.55
CA GLN A 723 -27.28 -23.27 -24.29
C GLN A 723 -27.25 -21.78 -23.95
N ALA A 724 -27.09 -21.46 -22.66
CA ALA A 724 -26.73 -20.12 -22.25
C ALA A 724 -25.37 -19.81 -22.89
N SER A 725 -25.28 -18.71 -23.65
CA SER A 725 -24.02 -18.23 -24.19
C SER A 725 -22.98 -18.16 -23.06
N PRO A 726 -21.71 -18.51 -23.32
CA PRO A 726 -20.64 -18.47 -22.33
C PRO A 726 -20.42 -17.03 -21.88
N GLY A 727 -21.14 -16.62 -20.84
CA GLY A 727 -20.98 -15.33 -20.19
C GLY A 727 -19.77 -15.34 -19.28
N PHE A 728 -19.15 -14.18 -19.11
CA PHE A 728 -18.16 -13.99 -18.05
C PHE A 728 -18.76 -14.28 -16.68
N PRO A 729 -17.97 -14.82 -15.73
CA PRO A 729 -18.42 -14.97 -14.35
C PRO A 729 -18.75 -13.60 -13.76
N THR A 730 -19.75 -13.56 -12.86
CA THR A 730 -19.95 -12.37 -12.02
C THR A 730 -18.73 -12.15 -11.10
N PRO A 731 -18.48 -10.95 -10.58
CA PRO A 731 -17.40 -10.72 -9.62
C PRO A 731 -17.42 -11.70 -8.43
N ALA A 732 -18.60 -12.02 -7.90
CA ALA A 732 -18.74 -13.01 -6.83
C ALA A 732 -18.36 -14.44 -7.27
N GLN A 733 -18.77 -14.86 -8.47
CA GLN A 733 -18.34 -16.15 -9.02
C GLN A 733 -16.84 -16.18 -9.27
N LEU A 734 -16.26 -15.08 -9.77
CA LEU A 734 -14.83 -14.95 -10.01
C LEU A 734 -14.03 -15.09 -8.70
N VAL A 735 -14.39 -14.33 -7.65
CA VAL A 735 -13.76 -14.44 -6.33
C VAL A 735 -13.89 -15.85 -5.77
N GLN A 736 -15.08 -16.45 -5.86
CA GLN A 736 -15.30 -17.80 -5.38
C GLN A 736 -14.41 -18.80 -6.13
N ARG A 737 -14.31 -18.71 -7.46
CA ARG A 737 -13.44 -19.59 -8.26
C ARG A 737 -11.97 -19.40 -7.90
N ILE A 738 -11.49 -18.15 -7.80
CA ILE A 738 -10.13 -17.84 -7.38
C ILE A 738 -9.84 -18.46 -6.00
N SER A 739 -10.72 -18.25 -5.02
CA SER A 739 -10.50 -18.73 -3.64
C SER A 739 -10.44 -20.26 -3.50
N ASN A 740 -11.03 -21.00 -4.43
CA ASN A 740 -11.02 -22.48 -4.41
C ASN A 740 -9.84 -23.09 -5.19
N GLN A 741 -9.00 -22.28 -5.84
CA GLN A 741 -7.88 -22.78 -6.61
C GLN A 741 -6.66 -23.06 -5.73
N ASN A 742 -6.09 -24.24 -5.95
CA ASN A 742 -4.69 -24.51 -5.65
C ASN A 742 -3.90 -24.26 -6.93
N PHE A 743 -3.08 -23.22 -6.93
CA PHE A 743 -2.41 -22.74 -8.12
C PHE A 743 -0.89 -22.89 -7.95
N ASN A 744 -0.23 -23.54 -8.91
CA ASN A 744 1.22 -23.63 -8.93
C ASN A 744 1.74 -22.51 -9.83
N GLY A 745 1.93 -21.35 -9.22
CA GLY A 745 2.35 -20.12 -9.87
C GLY A 745 3.85 -20.07 -10.20
N VAL A 746 4.28 -19.00 -10.87
CA VAL A 746 5.69 -18.67 -11.07
C VAL A 746 6.31 -18.07 -9.80
N SER A 747 5.49 -17.55 -8.88
CA SER A 747 5.92 -17.22 -7.50
C SER A 747 6.07 -18.44 -6.60
N GLY A 748 5.52 -19.59 -7.02
CA GLY A 748 5.45 -20.82 -6.23
C GLY A 748 4.02 -21.29 -5.96
N PRO A 749 3.83 -22.24 -5.05
CA PRO A 749 2.51 -22.78 -4.74
C PRO A 749 1.66 -21.76 -3.96
N ILE A 750 0.48 -21.47 -4.50
CA ILE A 750 -0.53 -20.57 -3.96
C ILE A 750 -1.76 -21.42 -3.59
N ALA A 751 -2.22 -21.30 -2.34
CA ALA A 751 -3.46 -21.93 -1.89
C ALA A 751 -4.27 -20.88 -1.13
N LEU A 752 -5.36 -20.43 -1.75
CA LEU A 752 -6.14 -19.31 -1.26
C LEU A 752 -7.20 -19.76 -0.27
N HIS A 753 -7.51 -18.88 0.68
CA HIS A 753 -8.62 -19.06 1.60
C HIS A 753 -9.43 -17.77 1.67
N LEU A 754 -10.76 -17.89 1.52
CA LEU A 754 -11.70 -16.80 1.63
C LEU A 754 -12.17 -16.63 3.08
N TRP A 755 -11.82 -15.50 3.67
CA TRP A 755 -12.21 -15.06 5.01
C TRP A 755 -13.34 -14.04 4.89
N ASP A 756 -14.46 -14.30 5.59
CA ASP A 756 -15.60 -13.38 5.71
C ASP A 756 -16.12 -12.80 4.37
N ASN A 757 -15.94 -13.55 3.27
CA ASN A 757 -16.31 -13.18 1.89
C ASN A 757 -15.60 -11.95 1.30
N VAL A 758 -14.67 -11.30 2.01
CA VAL A 758 -14.05 -10.03 1.58
C VAL A 758 -12.53 -10.03 1.60
N LEU A 759 -11.92 -11.05 2.20
CA LEU A 759 -10.48 -11.19 2.28
C LEU A 759 -10.07 -12.56 1.75
N VAL A 760 -9.16 -12.61 0.78
CA VAL A 760 -8.58 -13.84 0.27
C VAL A 760 -7.08 -13.81 0.50
N THR A 761 -6.56 -14.71 1.32
CA THR A 761 -5.12 -14.81 1.57
C THR A 761 -4.55 -16.18 1.23
N SER A 762 -3.28 -16.21 0.81
CA SER A 762 -2.58 -17.48 0.60
C SER A 762 -2.14 -18.09 1.93
N THR A 763 -2.43 -19.37 2.11
CA THR A 763 -1.98 -20.21 3.23
C THR A 763 -0.62 -20.87 2.98
N ARG A 764 -0.08 -20.74 1.76
CA ARG A 764 1.18 -21.36 1.32
C ARG A 764 2.25 -20.37 0.87
N ALA A 765 1.94 -19.07 0.87
CA ALA A 765 2.91 -18.05 0.54
C ALA A 765 4.06 -18.08 1.56
N ALA A 766 5.27 -18.33 1.07
CA ALA A 766 6.47 -18.39 1.89
C ALA A 766 7.49 -17.38 1.34
N PRO A 767 8.02 -16.48 2.17
CA PRO A 767 9.05 -15.55 1.75
C PRO A 767 10.30 -16.32 1.32
N ALA A 768 11.14 -15.67 0.53
CA ALA A 768 12.45 -16.18 0.15
C ALA A 768 13.53 -15.19 0.59
N ILE A 769 14.73 -15.71 0.84
CA ILE A 769 15.91 -14.90 1.09
C ILE A 769 16.81 -15.03 -0.12
N LEU A 770 17.11 -13.91 -0.75
CA LEU A 770 18.04 -13.81 -1.86
C LEU A 770 19.41 -13.39 -1.34
N VAL A 771 20.48 -13.90 -1.93
CA VAL A 771 21.85 -13.52 -1.63
C VAL A 771 22.55 -13.00 -2.89
N LEU A 772 23.19 -11.84 -2.80
CA LEU A 772 24.05 -11.31 -3.86
C LEU A 772 25.43 -11.96 -3.76
N GLN A 773 25.83 -12.64 -4.84
CA GLN A 773 27.14 -13.27 -4.96
C GLN A 773 28.19 -12.28 -5.49
N GLN A 774 29.47 -12.60 -5.27
CA GLN A 774 30.61 -11.76 -5.70
C GLN A 774 30.69 -11.60 -7.23
N ASP A 775 30.17 -12.56 -7.99
CA ASP A 775 30.10 -12.50 -9.44
C ASP A 775 28.96 -11.59 -9.94
N GLY A 776 28.03 -11.20 -9.07
CA GLY A 776 26.80 -10.45 -9.39
C GLY A 776 25.58 -11.31 -9.61
N SER A 777 25.71 -12.65 -9.56
CA SER A 777 24.54 -13.52 -9.56
C SER A 777 23.76 -13.39 -8.25
N ILE A 778 22.46 -13.63 -8.32
CA ILE A 778 21.59 -13.67 -7.13
C ILE A 778 20.96 -15.06 -7.05
N GLN A 779 21.04 -15.65 -5.86
CA GLN A 779 20.57 -17.00 -5.59
C GLN A 779 19.59 -16.99 -4.40
N ILE A 780 18.70 -17.97 -4.35
CA ILE A 780 17.93 -18.24 -3.13
C ILE A 780 18.90 -18.84 -2.11
N ALA A 781 19.00 -18.22 -0.94
CA ALA A 781 19.69 -18.78 0.21
C ALA A 781 18.93 -20.02 0.68
N GLN A 782 19.62 -21.17 0.71
CA GLN A 782 19.07 -22.45 1.15
C GLN A 782 19.23 -22.63 2.66
#